data_AF-A0A2A6BC89-F1
#
_entry.id   AF-A0A2A6BC89-F1
#
_cell.length_a   1.000
_cell.length_b   1.000
_cell.length_c   1.000
_cell.angle_alpha   90.00
_cell.angle_beta   90.00
_cell.angle_gamma   90.00
#
_symmetry.space_group_name_H-M   'P 1'
#
loop_
_entity.id
_entity.type
_entity.pdbx_description
1 polymer ?
#
loop_
_entity_poly.entity_id
_entity_poly.type
_entity_poly.pdbx_seq_one_letter_code
_entity_poly.pdbx_strand_id
1 'polypeptide(L)'
;MIPVSAIQTSLKHLLNVIVILFWCIYVVYRFVKSKWTLFKKKEHLMPTRLDKEFNHKFIQLTDVRLHYVEEGDKSKPLLLLIHGFPEFWYSWRFQIKHFAKTHQDKRVRQSTHFTSTFQCRCTRSKRLWRKLIVLNCPHPGAYLSAMWKVKTQILKCWHLIFFQAPWIPEITLGFNDFESIEYAYRSEYAGLKNQENFTDEDMEAWKATFSKHGAINAPINYYRAAAGALGDFKGMMRKKAEPPTLIIWGEQDPFLVVQCADLSNKLCRDGKIEYVANSSHWVQQDQPDKNRLIHNNLTQYSFLINTTIIMFLHLLILALKSIFFILVFIPWSLHVIYRFTQRKWALFAKKEHKLPEKLTKDYNHNFVQLSDVRIHYVEEGDKSKPLLLFVHGFPEFWYSWRFQINHFSKTHHVVAIDQRGYGDSEKKEEIDDYAVKLLAKDVKEIIKLLGHEKAILVGHDWGGAVAWFTSLIYPEVISKLIVMNCPHPGAYEKVMVAVKSQILKSWYMGFFQAPWMPEVTLGLDDYTAIEFAFRSNYAGIKNKQNFTDEDLEAFKATFSKEGAQSPPFHFYRGIARQDRNESVNIINRVTKPSTLIIWGEEDPFLTIECAEYSQKMCLKAKVVYVPGSSHWVQQDKPEEVNKIMEEFIN
;
A
#
# COMPACT_ATOMS: atom_id res chain seq x y z
N MET A 1 32.95 -3.70 30.40
CA MET A 1 32.01 -2.59 30.11
C MET A 1 30.61 -3.08 30.43
N ILE A 2 29.89 -2.39 31.31
CA ILE A 2 28.50 -2.75 31.62
C ILE A 2 27.65 -2.49 30.35
N PRO A 3 26.83 -3.45 29.88
CA PRO A 3 25.99 -3.23 28.71
C PRO A 3 25.10 -1.99 28.90
N VAL A 4 24.93 -1.18 27.86
CA VAL A 4 24.06 0.00 27.88
C VAL A 4 22.63 -0.38 28.31
N SER A 5 22.17 -1.58 27.98
CA SER A 5 20.89 -2.14 28.42
C SER A 5 20.81 -2.37 29.94
N ALA A 6 21.90 -2.79 30.59
CA ALA A 6 21.95 -2.97 32.04
C ALA A 6 21.97 -1.62 32.77
N ILE A 7 22.68 -0.61 32.24
CA ILE A 7 22.67 0.76 32.77
C ILE A 7 21.27 1.39 32.63
N GLN A 8 20.61 1.21 31.48
CA GLN A 8 19.23 1.68 31.26
C GLN A 8 18.23 1.00 32.19
N THR A 9 18.40 -0.30 32.46
CA THR A 9 17.54 -1.05 33.38
C THR A 9 17.72 -0.57 34.82
N SER A 10 18.96 -0.37 35.27
CA SER A 10 19.25 0.17 36.60
C SER A 10 18.79 1.61 36.79
N LEU A 11 18.95 2.48 35.79
CA LEU A 11 18.40 3.84 35.80
C LEU A 11 16.87 3.83 35.86
N LYS A 12 16.20 2.94 35.10
CA LYS A 12 14.75 2.77 35.15
C LYS A 12 14.28 2.31 36.53
N HIS A 13 15.00 1.39 37.17
CA HIS A 13 14.70 0.96 38.54
C HIS A 13 14.87 2.09 39.56
N LEU A 14 15.96 2.86 39.48
CA LEU A 14 16.20 4.00 40.37
C LEU A 14 15.12 5.08 40.20
N LEU A 15 14.76 5.40 38.95
CA LEU A 15 13.70 6.36 38.64
C LEU A 15 12.33 5.89 39.18
N ASN A 16 12.02 4.60 39.04
CA ASN A 16 10.81 4.00 39.61
C ASN A 16 10.81 4.10 41.13
N VAL A 17 11.93 3.83 41.81
CA VAL A 17 12.03 3.95 43.28
C VAL A 17 11.79 5.38 43.74
N ILE A 18 12.36 6.37 43.04
CA ILE A 18 12.14 7.80 43.35
C ILE A 18 10.66 8.17 43.16
N VAL A 19 10.04 7.77 42.03
CA VAL A 19 8.62 8.02 41.77
C VAL A 19 7.73 7.34 42.82
N ILE A 20 8.05 6.10 43.23
CA ILE A 20 7.35 5.38 44.29
C ILE A 20 7.46 6.14 45.63
N LEU A 21 8.65 6.62 46.00
CA LEU A 21 8.85 7.37 47.25
C LEU A 21 8.05 8.67 47.28
N PHE A 22 8.10 9.47 46.22
CA PHE A 22 7.30 10.69 46.11
C PHE A 22 5.80 10.39 46.10
N TRP A 23 5.38 9.30 45.45
CA TRP A 23 4.00 8.87 45.44
C TRP A 23 3.52 8.41 46.82
N CYS A 24 4.32 7.64 47.56
CA CYS A 24 4.01 7.25 48.93
C CYS A 24 3.86 8.48 49.84
N ILE A 25 4.74 9.48 49.73
CA ILE A 25 4.63 10.74 50.47
C ILE A 25 3.33 11.48 50.10
N TYR A 26 3.02 11.56 48.80
CA TYR A 26 1.79 12.17 48.31
C TYR A 26 0.54 11.45 48.84
N VAL A 27 0.51 10.11 48.77
CA VAL A 27 -0.61 9.29 49.27
C VAL A 27 -0.78 9.48 50.77
N VAL A 28 0.30 9.44 51.57
CA VAL A 28 0.24 9.67 53.02
C VAL A 28 -0.28 11.07 53.34
N TYR A 29 0.23 12.11 52.67
CA TYR A 29 -0.26 13.48 52.83
C TYR A 29 -1.77 13.60 52.53
N ARG A 30 -2.22 12.94 51.45
CA ARG A 30 -3.64 12.97 51.04
C ARG A 30 -4.53 12.11 51.92
N PHE A 31 -4.03 10.98 52.41
CA PHE A 31 -4.69 10.11 53.38
C PHE A 31 -4.98 10.84 54.69
N VAL A 32 -4.02 11.61 55.19
CA VAL A 32 -4.18 12.47 56.38
C VAL A 32 -5.20 13.58 56.11
N LYS A 33 -5.17 14.20 54.92
CA LYS A 33 -6.07 15.33 54.60
C LYS A 33 -7.52 14.92 54.30
N SER A 34 -7.76 13.71 53.79
CA SER A 34 -9.10 13.26 53.33
C SER A 34 -9.97 12.60 54.39
N LYS A 35 -9.57 12.61 55.67
CA LYS A 35 -10.33 11.96 56.78
C LYS A 35 -10.73 10.50 56.46
N TRP A 36 -9.79 9.68 55.97
CA TRP A 36 -9.97 8.23 55.76
C TRP A 36 -10.93 7.81 54.62
N THR A 37 -11.41 8.73 53.78
CA THR A 37 -12.29 8.38 52.63
C THR A 37 -11.53 8.12 51.33
N LEU A 38 -10.21 7.93 51.37
CA LEU A 38 -9.30 7.98 50.22
C LEU A 38 -9.60 6.96 49.10
N PHE A 39 -10.22 5.84 49.45
CA PHE A 39 -10.55 4.73 48.52
C PHE A 39 -12.04 4.64 48.18
N LYS A 40 -12.86 5.62 48.58
CA LYS A 40 -14.27 5.66 48.16
C LYS A 40 -14.33 6.00 46.68
N LYS A 41 -14.82 5.05 45.88
CA LYS A 41 -15.18 5.25 44.48
C LYS A 41 -16.69 5.32 44.39
N LYS A 42 -17.24 6.39 43.83
CA LYS A 42 -18.68 6.47 43.58
C LYS A 42 -19.01 5.81 42.24
N GLU A 43 -20.23 5.34 42.14
CA GLU A 43 -20.79 4.97 40.84
C GLU A 43 -21.18 6.27 40.12
N HIS A 44 -20.64 6.47 38.92
CA HIS A 44 -20.95 7.61 38.07
C HIS A 44 -21.64 7.13 36.82
N LEU A 45 -22.80 7.71 36.53
CA LEU A 45 -23.54 7.46 35.31
C LEU A 45 -23.37 8.64 34.36
N MET A 46 -23.22 8.34 33.07
CA MET A 46 -23.18 9.39 32.05
C MET A 46 -24.49 10.17 32.09
N PRO A 47 -24.46 11.51 32.24
CA PRO A 47 -25.68 12.31 32.25
C PRO A 47 -26.50 12.04 30.98
N THR A 48 -27.73 11.54 31.14
CA THR A 48 -28.56 11.02 30.03
C THR A 48 -28.83 12.07 28.96
N ARG A 49 -28.93 13.34 29.37
CA ARG A 49 -29.07 14.48 28.46
C ARG A 49 -27.90 14.55 27.48
N LEU A 50 -26.67 14.48 28.00
CA LEU A 50 -25.46 14.59 27.20
C LEU A 50 -25.23 13.38 26.29
N ASP A 51 -25.60 12.18 26.73
CA ASP A 51 -25.46 10.95 25.95
C ASP A 51 -26.44 10.88 24.76
N LYS A 52 -27.65 11.44 24.92
CA LYS A 52 -28.68 11.45 23.85
C LYS A 52 -28.49 12.55 22.80
N GLU A 53 -27.63 13.53 23.07
CA GLU A 53 -27.41 14.69 22.18
C GLU A 53 -26.64 14.35 20.90
N PHE A 54 -26.03 13.17 20.83
CA PHE A 54 -25.10 12.79 19.77
C PHE A 54 -25.43 11.42 19.18
N ASN A 55 -25.03 11.20 17.93
CA ASN A 55 -25.21 9.89 17.30
C ASN A 55 -24.00 8.97 17.54
N HIS A 56 -24.14 8.08 18.52
CA HIS A 56 -23.12 7.11 18.89
C HIS A 56 -23.09 5.91 17.95
N LYS A 57 -21.91 5.56 17.46
CA LYS A 57 -21.71 4.43 16.55
C LYS A 57 -20.43 3.68 16.89
N PHE A 58 -20.33 2.47 16.34
CA PHE A 58 -19.18 1.60 16.53
C PHE A 58 -18.69 1.09 15.18
N ILE A 59 -17.38 0.94 15.04
CA ILE A 59 -16.75 0.28 13.90
C ILE A 59 -15.86 -0.85 14.40
N GLN A 60 -16.02 -2.03 13.81
CA GLN A 60 -15.19 -3.19 14.10
C GLN A 60 -13.96 -3.15 13.20
N LEU A 61 -12.78 -3.15 13.80
CA LEU A 61 -11.51 -3.47 13.13
C LEU A 61 -11.09 -4.90 13.47
N THR A 62 -10.01 -5.39 12.88
CA THR A 62 -9.51 -6.77 13.06
C THR A 62 -9.46 -7.19 14.53
N ASP A 63 -8.88 -6.36 15.41
CA ASP A 63 -8.65 -6.72 16.82
C ASP A 63 -9.31 -5.74 17.81
N VAL A 64 -9.96 -4.67 17.34
CA VAL A 64 -10.49 -3.60 18.21
C VAL A 64 -11.82 -3.08 17.68
N ARG A 65 -12.80 -2.89 18.58
CA ARG A 65 -14.05 -2.18 18.29
C ARG A 65 -13.92 -0.71 18.71
N LEU A 66 -13.96 0.21 17.77
CA LEU A 66 -13.84 1.65 18.06
C LEU A 66 -15.22 2.28 18.22
N HIS A 67 -15.40 3.03 19.31
CA HIS A 67 -16.55 3.93 19.47
C HIS A 67 -16.27 5.27 18.79
N TYR A 68 -17.27 5.81 18.11
CA TYR A 68 -17.20 7.14 17.52
C TYR A 68 -18.55 7.85 17.55
N VAL A 69 -18.51 9.18 17.52
CA VAL A 69 -19.68 10.05 17.33
C VAL A 69 -19.66 10.62 15.93
N GLU A 70 -20.82 10.72 15.28
CA GLU A 70 -20.93 11.20 13.89
C GLU A 70 -22.14 12.09 13.65
N GLU A 71 -21.91 13.27 13.09
CA GLU A 71 -22.95 14.22 12.72
C GLU A 71 -22.77 14.66 11.25
N GLY A 72 -23.88 14.97 10.56
CA GLY A 72 -23.88 15.43 9.16
C GLY A 72 -24.11 14.35 8.09
N ASP A 73 -23.99 14.74 6.81
CA ASP A 73 -24.34 13.92 5.63
C ASP A 73 -23.18 13.03 5.16
N LYS A 74 -23.45 11.74 4.90
CA LYS A 74 -22.49 10.76 4.40
C LYS A 74 -21.92 11.06 3.01
N SER A 75 -22.62 11.83 2.19
CA SER A 75 -22.20 12.20 0.83
C SER A 75 -21.06 13.23 0.81
N LYS A 76 -20.77 13.82 1.97
CA LYS A 76 -19.91 15.00 2.10
C LYS A 76 -18.49 14.68 2.60
N PRO A 77 -17.50 15.56 2.38
CA PRO A 77 -16.14 15.37 2.88
C PRO A 77 -16.09 15.17 4.40
N LEU A 78 -15.25 14.24 4.84
CA LEU A 78 -15.09 13.85 6.24
C LEU A 78 -14.14 14.80 6.99
N LEU A 79 -14.63 15.42 8.07
CA LEU A 79 -13.83 16.04 9.13
C LEU A 79 -13.68 15.04 10.28
N LEU A 80 -12.48 14.51 10.45
CA LEU A 80 -12.15 13.56 11.51
C LEU A 80 -11.50 14.30 12.69
N LEU A 81 -12.11 14.20 13.86
CA LEU A 81 -11.58 14.71 15.13
C LEU A 81 -10.97 13.55 15.93
N ILE A 82 -9.81 13.79 16.53
CA ILE A 82 -9.05 12.80 17.31
C ILE A 82 -8.60 13.49 18.59
N HIS A 83 -8.78 12.83 19.73
CA HIS A 83 -8.52 13.39 21.05
C HIS A 83 -7.33 12.70 21.74
N GLY A 84 -6.73 13.37 22.72
CA GLY A 84 -5.69 12.83 23.59
C GLY A 84 -6.23 12.31 24.93
N PHE A 85 -5.34 12.20 25.92
CA PHE A 85 -5.70 11.89 27.31
C PHE A 85 -5.51 13.14 28.19
N PRO A 86 -6.38 13.46 29.15
CA PRO A 86 -7.63 12.78 29.55
C PRO A 86 -8.91 13.24 28.80
N GLU A 87 -8.89 13.33 27.48
CA GLU A 87 -10.08 13.64 26.69
C GLU A 87 -10.87 12.38 26.28
N PHE A 88 -12.11 12.60 25.87
CA PHE A 88 -12.91 11.64 25.12
C PHE A 88 -13.77 12.35 24.07
N TRP A 89 -14.69 11.64 23.43
CA TRP A 89 -15.52 12.21 22.35
C TRP A 89 -16.20 13.54 22.76
N TYR A 90 -16.73 13.62 23.98
CA TYR A 90 -17.49 14.80 24.41
C TYR A 90 -16.61 16.05 24.61
N SER A 91 -15.29 15.90 24.74
CA SER A 91 -14.35 17.02 24.80
C SER A 91 -14.39 17.93 23.56
N TRP A 92 -14.94 17.44 22.44
CA TRP A 92 -15.03 18.14 21.17
C TRP A 92 -16.47 18.55 20.80
N ARG A 93 -17.39 18.54 21.77
CA ARG A 93 -18.82 18.85 21.59
C ARG A 93 -19.08 20.18 20.88
N PHE A 94 -18.30 21.22 21.21
CA PHE A 94 -18.46 22.54 20.60
C PHE A 94 -18.10 22.50 19.11
N GLN A 95 -17.04 21.78 18.74
CA GLN A 95 -16.61 21.61 17.36
C GLN A 95 -17.63 20.79 16.58
N ILE A 96 -18.07 19.65 17.12
CA ILE A 96 -19.07 18.80 16.48
C ILE A 96 -20.36 19.60 16.21
N LYS A 97 -20.90 20.28 17.23
CA LYS A 97 -22.12 21.08 17.08
C LYS A 97 -21.93 22.25 16.11
N HIS A 98 -20.81 22.96 16.19
CA HIS A 98 -20.52 24.08 15.29
C HIS A 98 -20.47 23.63 13.82
N PHE A 99 -19.74 22.56 13.52
CA PHE A 99 -19.58 22.09 12.14
C PHE A 99 -20.82 21.37 11.61
N ALA A 100 -21.56 20.65 12.46
CA ALA A 100 -22.86 20.07 12.08
C ALA A 100 -23.88 21.15 11.71
N LYS A 101 -23.89 22.30 12.42
CA LYS A 101 -24.83 23.40 12.15
C LYS A 101 -24.41 24.30 10.98
N THR A 102 -23.13 24.64 10.87
CA THR A 102 -22.64 25.64 9.90
C THR A 102 -22.30 25.05 8.54
N HIS A 103 -22.17 23.73 8.41
CA HIS A 103 -21.84 23.06 7.16
C HIS A 103 -22.76 21.87 6.93
N GLN A 104 -23.84 22.07 6.18
CA GLN A 104 -24.58 20.95 5.58
C GLN A 104 -23.73 20.18 4.54
N ASP A 105 -22.55 20.72 4.18
CA ASP A 105 -21.66 20.19 3.16
C ASP A 105 -20.48 19.36 3.68
N LYS A 106 -20.43 18.97 4.96
CA LYS A 106 -19.37 18.09 5.52
C LYS A 106 -19.93 17.05 6.49
N ARG A 107 -19.30 15.87 6.51
CA ARG A 107 -19.55 14.81 7.49
C ARG A 107 -18.56 14.97 8.64
N VAL A 108 -19.01 15.06 9.89
CA VAL A 108 -18.12 15.18 11.05
C VAL A 108 -18.10 13.85 11.80
N ARG A 109 -16.90 13.34 12.11
CA ARG A 109 -16.73 12.09 12.88
C ARG A 109 -15.65 12.27 13.92
N GLN A 110 -15.84 11.72 15.12
CA GLN A 110 -14.81 11.67 16.13
C GLN A 110 -14.66 10.26 16.69
N SER A 111 -13.46 9.69 16.63
CA SER A 111 -13.16 8.35 17.12
C SER A 111 -12.44 8.38 18.47
N THR A 112 -12.73 7.41 19.34
CA THR A 112 -12.11 7.30 20.67
C THR A 112 -10.78 6.54 20.69
N HIS A 113 -10.31 6.00 19.58
CA HIS A 113 -9.19 5.07 19.59
C HIS A 113 -8.38 5.15 18.28
N PHE A 114 -7.18 5.73 18.35
CA PHE A 114 -6.16 5.62 17.29
C PHE A 114 -4.80 5.35 17.93
N THR A 115 -4.23 4.17 17.69
CA THR A 115 -2.95 3.71 18.25
C THR A 115 -1.75 4.53 17.76
N SER A 116 -0.77 4.71 18.64
CA SER A 116 0.60 5.17 18.34
C SER A 116 1.46 4.15 17.59
N THR A 117 0.89 2.99 17.22
CA THR A 117 1.47 2.01 16.28
C THR A 117 0.84 2.05 14.89
N PHE A 118 -0.10 2.96 14.61
CA PHE A 118 -0.16 3.55 13.28
C PHE A 118 1.00 4.55 13.16
N GLN A 119 2.22 4.01 13.04
CA GLN A 119 3.12 4.53 12.02
C GLN A 119 2.30 4.42 10.74
N CYS A 120 1.60 5.50 10.43
CA CYS A 120 0.44 5.45 9.58
C CYS A 120 0.84 4.78 8.26
N ARG A 121 0.42 3.52 8.04
CA ARG A 121 0.46 2.93 6.71
C ARG A 121 -0.42 3.75 5.77
N CYS A 122 -1.29 4.63 6.27
CA CYS A 122 -1.97 5.65 5.47
C CYS A 122 -1.12 6.89 5.15
N THR A 123 0.15 6.99 5.59
CA THR A 123 1.13 7.88 4.92
C THR A 123 1.59 7.31 3.57
N ARG A 124 1.31 6.02 3.28
CA ARG A 124 1.46 5.43 1.93
C ARG A 124 0.35 5.86 0.98
N SER A 125 -0.85 6.16 1.49
CA SER A 125 -1.89 6.80 0.68
C SER A 125 -1.74 8.31 0.78
N LYS A 126 -0.96 8.90 -0.13
CA LYS A 126 -0.88 10.36 -0.32
C LYS A 126 -2.25 11.01 -0.67
N ARG A 127 -3.35 10.25 -0.70
CA ARG A 127 -4.69 10.67 -1.16
C ARG A 127 -5.76 10.79 -0.06
N LEU A 128 -5.51 10.35 1.18
CA LEU A 128 -6.58 10.31 2.20
C LEU A 128 -6.80 11.66 2.93
N TRP A 129 -5.77 12.47 3.13
CA TRP A 129 -5.85 13.66 4.00
C TRP A 129 -5.57 14.94 3.22
N ARG A 130 -6.58 15.82 3.10
CA ARG A 130 -6.45 17.09 2.36
C ARG A 130 -5.80 18.21 3.19
N LYS A 131 -6.03 18.21 4.51
CA LYS A 131 -5.52 19.19 5.48
C LYS A 131 -5.32 18.53 6.83
N LEU A 132 -4.38 19.04 7.62
CA LEU A 132 -4.14 18.63 9.01
C LEU A 132 -4.33 19.84 9.92
N ILE A 133 -4.99 19.65 11.05
CA ILE A 133 -5.15 20.69 12.08
C ILE A 133 -4.76 20.06 13.41
N VAL A 134 -3.85 20.72 14.13
CA VAL A 134 -3.35 20.24 15.44
C VAL A 134 -3.54 21.33 16.48
N LEU A 135 -4.06 20.94 17.66
CA LEU A 135 -4.28 21.81 18.80
C LEU A 135 -3.32 21.38 19.91
N ASN A 136 -2.47 22.29 20.40
CA ASN A 136 -1.52 22.07 21.50
C ASN A 136 -0.83 20.70 21.47
N CYS A 137 -0.48 20.23 20.28
CA CYS A 137 0.13 18.93 20.06
C CYS A 137 1.33 19.10 19.14
N PRO A 138 2.56 18.96 19.66
CA PRO A 138 3.76 19.15 18.87
C PRO A 138 3.98 17.98 17.92
N HIS A 139 4.61 18.27 16.77
CA HIS A 139 5.20 17.22 15.95
C HIS A 139 6.17 16.39 16.81
N PRO A 140 6.16 15.05 16.76
CA PRO A 140 6.97 14.23 17.66
C PRO A 140 8.48 14.57 17.64
N GLY A 141 9.04 14.87 16.47
CA GLY A 141 10.43 15.36 16.36
C GLY A 141 10.62 16.75 16.98
N ALA A 142 9.65 17.65 16.84
CA ALA A 142 9.70 18.98 17.43
C ALA A 142 9.62 18.93 18.96
N TYR A 143 8.77 18.06 19.49
CA TYR A 143 8.67 17.82 20.93
C TYR A 143 10.01 17.36 21.53
N LEU A 144 10.63 16.36 20.89
CA LEU A 144 11.95 15.88 21.31
C LEU A 144 12.99 17.00 21.23
N SER A 145 13.01 17.75 20.12
CA SER A 145 13.89 18.92 19.99
C SER A 145 13.66 19.95 21.10
N ALA A 146 12.40 20.22 21.46
CA ALA A 146 12.06 21.17 22.50
C ALA A 146 12.56 20.71 23.87
N MET A 147 12.46 19.41 24.20
CA MET A 147 12.99 18.86 25.46
C MET A 147 14.50 19.10 25.62
N TRP A 148 15.27 19.06 24.52
CA TRP A 148 16.72 19.30 24.56
C TRP A 148 17.11 20.77 24.42
N LYS A 149 16.35 21.57 23.65
CA LYS A 149 16.73 22.94 23.28
C LYS A 149 16.08 24.01 24.14
N VAL A 150 14.96 23.71 24.80
CA VAL A 150 14.19 24.67 25.58
C VAL A 150 14.19 24.22 27.04
N LYS A 151 15.00 24.90 27.87
CA LYS A 151 15.21 24.54 29.29
C LYS A 151 13.92 24.44 30.10
N THR A 152 12.89 25.19 29.75
CA THR A 152 11.60 25.16 30.44
C THR A 152 10.72 23.99 30.03
N GLN A 153 10.89 23.41 28.83
CA GLN A 153 10.07 22.28 28.39
C GLN A 153 10.41 21.00 29.16
N ILE A 154 11.69 20.73 29.44
CA ILE A 154 12.09 19.52 30.18
C ILE A 154 11.45 19.46 31.57
N LEU A 155 11.27 20.61 32.23
CA LEU A 155 10.61 20.73 33.52
C LEU A 155 9.11 20.43 33.45
N LYS A 156 8.48 20.57 32.28
CA LYS A 156 7.06 20.26 32.05
C LYS A 156 6.80 18.80 31.64
N CYS A 157 7.85 18.02 31.39
CA CYS A 157 7.76 16.63 30.89
C CYS A 157 7.66 15.55 31.98
N TRP A 158 7.39 15.92 33.24
CA TRP A 158 7.28 14.97 34.36
C TRP A 158 6.29 13.82 34.11
N HIS A 159 5.21 14.11 33.38
CA HIS A 159 4.15 13.17 33.06
C HIS A 159 4.65 11.99 32.19
N LEU A 160 5.64 12.21 31.33
CA LEU A 160 6.23 11.15 30.51
C LEU A 160 6.88 10.08 31.38
N ILE A 161 7.54 10.50 32.47
CA ILE A 161 8.21 9.63 33.44
C ILE A 161 7.17 8.97 34.34
N PHE A 162 6.24 9.78 34.87
CA PHE A 162 5.18 9.32 35.76
C PHE A 162 4.39 8.16 35.13
N PHE A 163 3.99 8.28 33.86
CA PHE A 163 3.23 7.24 33.16
C PHE A 163 4.01 5.95 32.84
N GLN A 164 5.35 5.94 32.98
CA GLN A 164 6.13 4.71 32.87
C GLN A 164 6.10 3.87 34.16
N ALA A 165 5.76 4.48 35.29
CA ALA A 165 5.70 3.76 36.55
C ALA A 165 4.61 2.67 36.48
N PRO A 166 4.89 1.45 36.94
CA PRO A 166 3.88 0.41 37.01
C PRO A 166 2.85 0.80 38.08
N TRP A 167 1.56 0.59 37.81
CA TRP A 167 0.39 0.75 38.71
C TRP A 167 0.16 2.14 39.36
N ILE A 168 1.19 2.95 39.59
CA ILE A 168 1.10 4.27 40.23
C ILE A 168 0.14 5.20 39.48
N PRO A 169 0.26 5.41 38.16
CA PRO A 169 -0.63 6.31 37.46
C PRO A 169 -2.08 5.87 37.49
N GLU A 170 -2.33 4.57 37.31
CA GLU A 170 -3.67 3.99 37.35
C GLU A 170 -4.35 4.24 38.69
N ILE A 171 -3.63 3.98 39.78
CA ILE A 171 -4.14 4.21 41.13
C ILE A 171 -4.29 5.73 41.37
N THR A 172 -3.32 6.53 40.96
CA THR A 172 -3.35 7.99 41.16
C THR A 172 -4.53 8.65 40.48
N LEU A 173 -4.79 8.28 39.23
CA LEU A 173 -5.88 8.84 38.45
C LEU A 173 -7.25 8.39 38.93
N GLY A 174 -7.33 7.21 39.56
CA GLY A 174 -8.55 6.71 40.20
C GLY A 174 -8.76 7.16 41.66
N PHE A 175 -7.79 7.85 42.27
CA PHE A 175 -7.87 8.23 43.68
C PHE A 175 -8.94 9.29 43.96
N ASN A 176 -9.55 9.18 45.14
CA ASN A 176 -10.51 10.15 45.69
C ASN A 176 -11.54 10.62 44.65
N ASP A 177 -12.18 9.67 43.97
CA ASP A 177 -13.23 9.97 42.99
C ASP A 177 -12.74 10.78 41.78
N PHE A 178 -11.58 10.38 41.22
CA PHE A 178 -10.92 11.02 40.07
C PHE A 178 -10.46 12.47 40.30
N GLU A 179 -10.10 12.81 41.54
CA GLU A 179 -9.72 14.18 41.92
C GLU A 179 -8.57 14.75 41.07
N SER A 180 -7.63 13.92 40.62
CA SER A 180 -6.54 14.37 39.74
C SER A 180 -7.01 14.72 38.33
N ILE A 181 -8.04 14.03 37.82
CA ILE A 181 -8.67 14.38 36.54
C ILE A 181 -9.43 15.70 36.72
N GLU A 182 -10.13 15.86 37.83
CA GLU A 182 -10.79 17.11 38.19
C GLU A 182 -9.79 18.27 38.28
N TYR A 183 -8.66 18.07 38.94
CA TYR A 183 -7.56 19.04 39.00
C TYR A 183 -7.03 19.41 37.60
N ALA A 184 -6.89 18.44 36.70
CA ALA A 184 -6.40 18.67 35.33
C ALA A 184 -7.33 19.54 34.47
N TYR A 185 -8.61 19.68 34.84
CA TYR A 185 -9.57 20.53 34.14
C TYR A 185 -9.97 21.80 34.91
N ARG A 186 -9.96 21.77 36.26
CA ARG A 186 -10.49 22.86 37.10
C ARG A 186 -9.44 23.68 37.84
N SER A 187 -8.20 23.19 37.97
CA SER A 187 -7.19 23.95 38.71
C SER A 187 -6.78 25.22 37.96
N GLU A 188 -6.45 26.27 38.70
CA GLU A 188 -5.92 27.51 38.12
C GLU A 188 -4.65 27.28 37.30
N TYR A 189 -3.80 26.36 37.76
CA TYR A 189 -2.53 26.03 37.12
C TYR A 189 -2.71 25.19 35.85
N ALA A 190 -3.34 24.01 35.96
CA ALA A 190 -3.38 23.03 34.88
C ALA A 190 -4.68 23.05 34.05
N GLY A 191 -5.76 23.55 34.64
CA GLY A 191 -7.09 23.50 34.10
C GLY A 191 -7.39 24.52 33.01
N LEU A 192 -8.65 24.48 32.59
CA LEU A 192 -9.25 25.41 31.65
C LEU A 192 -9.15 26.84 32.19
N LYS A 193 -8.86 27.78 31.30
CA LYS A 193 -8.93 29.21 31.60
C LYS A 193 -10.37 29.72 31.54
N ASN A 194 -11.24 29.07 30.79
CA ASN A 194 -12.66 29.35 30.80
C ASN A 194 -13.44 28.22 31.49
N GLN A 195 -13.71 28.39 32.79
CA GLN A 195 -14.47 27.42 33.60
C GLN A 195 -15.98 27.42 33.29
N GLU A 196 -16.52 28.49 32.68
CA GLU A 196 -17.94 28.52 32.27
C GLU A 196 -18.23 27.47 31.17
N ASN A 197 -17.22 27.14 30.38
CA ASN A 197 -17.32 26.11 29.34
C ASN A 197 -17.16 24.68 29.86
N PHE A 198 -17.09 24.49 31.19
CA PHE A 198 -16.88 23.18 31.80
C PHE A 198 -17.58 23.06 33.16
N THR A 199 -18.85 22.67 33.07
CA THR A 199 -19.81 22.60 34.18
C THR A 199 -19.57 21.41 35.10
N ASP A 200 -20.31 21.34 36.22
CA ASP A 200 -20.36 20.14 37.08
C ASP A 200 -20.90 18.91 36.34
N GLU A 201 -21.90 19.10 35.46
CA GLU A 201 -22.43 18.02 34.64
C GLU A 201 -21.37 17.49 33.66
N ASP A 202 -20.53 18.37 33.12
CA ASP A 202 -19.38 17.96 32.29
C ASP A 202 -18.38 17.14 33.13
N MET A 203 -18.06 17.56 34.35
CA MET A 203 -17.17 16.78 35.23
C MET A 203 -17.73 15.39 35.55
N GLU A 204 -19.03 15.27 35.82
CA GLU A 204 -19.68 13.97 36.02
C GLU A 204 -19.61 13.07 34.78
N ALA A 205 -19.70 13.62 33.58
CA ALA A 205 -19.49 12.87 32.34
C ALA A 205 -18.05 12.32 32.19
N TRP A 206 -17.05 13.09 32.62
CA TRP A 206 -15.65 12.63 32.68
C TRP A 206 -15.49 11.51 33.71
N LYS A 207 -16.00 11.69 34.93
CA LYS A 207 -15.95 10.65 35.99
C LYS A 207 -16.66 9.37 35.55
N ALA A 208 -17.84 9.48 34.95
CA ALA A 208 -18.57 8.34 34.36
C ALA A 208 -17.74 7.63 33.29
N THR A 209 -17.09 8.36 32.39
CA THR A 209 -16.26 7.80 31.33
C THR A 209 -15.03 7.07 31.87
N PHE A 210 -14.28 7.70 32.77
CA PHE A 210 -13.06 7.13 33.34
C PHE A 210 -13.32 6.07 34.43
N SER A 211 -14.56 5.96 34.92
CA SER A 211 -14.98 4.89 35.82
C SER A 211 -15.09 3.52 35.15
N LYS A 212 -15.29 3.47 33.83
CA LYS A 212 -15.42 2.24 33.05
C LYS A 212 -14.15 1.39 33.13
N HIS A 213 -14.33 0.07 33.11
CA HIS A 213 -13.22 -0.87 33.18
C HIS A 213 -12.22 -0.61 32.03
N GLY A 214 -10.94 -0.46 32.37
CA GLY A 214 -9.86 -0.21 31.42
C GLY A 214 -9.74 1.23 30.88
N ALA A 215 -10.67 2.14 31.22
CA ALA A 215 -10.69 3.50 30.66
C ALA A 215 -9.51 4.40 31.10
N ILE A 216 -8.89 4.11 32.25
CA ILE A 216 -7.65 4.75 32.70
C ILE A 216 -6.41 4.03 32.12
N ASN A 217 -6.40 2.70 32.14
CA ASN A 217 -5.24 1.91 31.74
C ASN A 217 -4.93 2.07 30.24
N ALA A 218 -5.97 2.10 29.40
CA ALA A 218 -5.83 2.22 27.96
C ALA A 218 -5.04 3.48 27.54
N PRO A 219 -5.42 4.70 27.94
CA PRO A 219 -4.67 5.90 27.60
C PRO A 219 -3.25 5.95 28.18
N ILE A 220 -3.01 5.45 29.41
CA ILE A 220 -1.65 5.37 29.98
C ILE A 220 -0.73 4.52 29.10
N ASN A 221 -1.23 3.41 28.56
CA ASN A 221 -0.44 2.51 27.72
C ASN A 221 0.07 3.19 26.44
N TYR A 222 -0.55 4.28 25.96
CA TYR A 222 -0.01 5.08 24.86
C TYR A 222 1.32 5.76 25.24
N TYR A 223 1.41 6.30 26.44
CA TYR A 223 2.66 6.91 26.94
C TYR A 223 3.75 5.86 27.15
N ARG A 224 3.38 4.65 27.59
CA ARG A 224 4.31 3.52 27.73
C ARG A 224 4.83 3.04 26.37
N ALA A 225 3.95 2.93 25.38
CA ALA A 225 4.33 2.58 24.00
C ALA A 225 5.21 3.67 23.35
N ALA A 226 4.90 4.95 23.58
CA ALA A 226 5.67 6.06 23.04
C ALA A 226 7.13 6.05 23.54
N ALA A 227 7.37 5.70 24.80
CA ALA A 227 8.72 5.60 25.35
C ALA A 227 9.59 4.53 24.64
N GLY A 228 9.00 3.42 24.20
CA GLY A 228 9.68 2.40 23.40
C GLY A 228 10.03 2.84 21.98
N ALA A 229 9.25 3.76 21.40
CA ALA A 229 9.46 4.29 20.05
C ALA A 229 10.55 5.39 19.97
N LEU A 230 11.00 5.92 21.11
CA LEU A 230 12.04 6.98 21.19
C LEU A 230 13.44 6.53 20.70
N GLY A 231 13.64 5.25 20.40
CA GLY A 231 14.90 4.72 19.87
C GLY A 231 15.28 5.21 18.46
N ASP A 232 14.31 5.68 17.65
CA ASP A 232 14.54 6.21 16.29
C ASP A 232 14.46 7.76 16.23
N PHE A 233 15.22 8.42 17.10
CA PHE A 233 15.24 9.88 17.20
C PHE A 233 15.62 10.58 15.87
N LYS A 234 16.62 10.05 15.15
CA LYS A 234 17.08 10.63 13.87
C LYS A 234 16.04 10.46 12.75
N GLY A 235 15.31 9.34 12.71
CA GLY A 235 14.27 9.10 11.73
C GLY A 235 13.06 10.02 11.90
N MET A 236 12.66 10.30 13.15
CA MET A 236 11.54 11.19 13.45
C MET A 236 11.82 12.66 13.14
N MET A 237 13.07 13.11 13.35
CA MET A 237 13.49 14.49 13.05
C MET A 237 13.54 14.82 11.56
N ARG A 238 13.63 13.81 10.68
CA ARG A 238 13.72 13.99 9.22
C ARG A 238 12.35 13.99 8.54
N LYS A 239 11.31 13.46 9.20
CA LYS A 239 9.97 13.34 8.62
C LYS A 239 9.23 14.66 8.77
N LYS A 240 8.76 15.20 7.65
CA LYS A 240 7.89 16.38 7.63
C LYS A 240 6.43 15.97 7.53
N ALA A 241 5.53 16.79 8.09
CA ALA A 241 4.10 16.71 7.81
C ALA A 241 3.87 17.21 6.36
N GLU A 242 3.45 16.29 5.49
CA GLU A 242 3.18 16.56 4.08
C GLU A 242 1.91 17.40 3.79
N PRO A 243 0.75 17.17 4.43
CA PRO A 243 -0.44 17.96 4.12
C PRO A 243 -0.31 19.40 4.66
N PRO A 244 -1.01 20.38 4.04
CA PRO A 244 -1.15 21.72 4.62
C PRO A 244 -1.64 21.62 6.06
N THR A 245 -0.88 22.20 6.98
CA THR A 245 -1.05 22.03 8.42
C THR A 245 -1.34 23.36 9.10
N LEU A 246 -2.45 23.44 9.84
CA LEU A 246 -2.73 24.52 10.78
C LEU A 246 -2.39 24.06 12.19
N ILE A 247 -1.51 24.79 12.87
CA ILE A 247 -1.16 24.60 14.28
C ILE A 247 -1.90 25.69 15.06
N ILE A 248 -2.82 25.29 15.93
CA ILE A 248 -3.49 26.18 16.87
C ILE A 248 -2.88 25.95 18.25
N TRP A 249 -2.44 27.02 18.92
CA TRP A 249 -1.67 26.90 20.15
C TRP A 249 -2.12 27.84 21.25
N GLY A 250 -2.62 27.29 22.36
CA GLY A 250 -2.91 28.02 23.60
C GLY A 250 -1.64 28.43 24.31
N GLU A 251 -1.49 29.72 24.58
CA GLU A 251 -0.25 30.30 25.12
C GLU A 251 0.02 29.95 26.59
N GLN A 252 -1.01 29.56 27.35
CA GLN A 252 -0.94 29.26 28.78
C GLN A 252 -0.96 27.75 29.05
N ASP A 253 -0.35 26.97 28.16
CA ASP A 253 -0.25 25.51 28.31
C ASP A 253 0.71 25.14 29.46
N PRO A 254 0.26 24.39 30.48
CA PRO A 254 1.10 23.98 31.61
C PRO A 254 2.06 22.84 31.26
N PHE A 255 1.80 22.08 30.18
CA PHE A 255 2.53 20.88 29.78
C PHE A 255 3.49 21.14 28.62
N LEU A 256 3.19 22.14 27.79
CA LEU A 256 3.96 22.46 26.59
C LEU A 256 4.33 23.95 26.55
N VAL A 257 5.47 24.27 25.95
CA VAL A 257 5.91 25.65 25.71
C VAL A 257 5.57 26.08 24.29
N VAL A 258 5.34 27.38 24.07
CA VAL A 258 4.98 27.92 22.74
C VAL A 258 6.01 27.60 21.65
N GLN A 259 7.29 27.47 22.01
CA GLN A 259 8.36 27.11 21.07
C GLN A 259 8.17 25.71 20.46
N CYS A 260 7.37 24.84 21.09
CA CYS A 260 6.98 23.57 20.49
C CYS A 260 6.16 23.77 19.21
N ALA A 261 5.33 24.82 19.12
CA ALA A 261 4.61 25.19 17.91
C ALA A 261 5.57 25.62 16.80
N ASP A 262 6.51 26.52 17.11
CA ASP A 262 7.50 27.02 16.15
C ASP A 262 8.37 25.89 15.59
N LEU A 263 8.83 24.99 16.46
CA LEU A 263 9.60 23.82 16.05
C LEU A 263 8.77 22.84 15.22
N SER A 264 7.49 22.70 15.52
CA SER A 264 6.57 21.85 14.75
C SER A 264 6.33 22.42 13.36
N ASN A 265 6.18 23.74 13.25
CA ASN A 265 5.97 24.42 11.97
C ASN A 265 7.16 24.24 11.02
N LYS A 266 8.39 24.22 11.54
CA LYS A 266 9.61 23.90 10.75
C LYS A 266 9.61 22.48 10.17
N LEU A 267 8.83 21.59 10.78
CA LEU A 267 8.62 20.21 10.33
C LEU A 267 7.32 20.04 9.55
N CYS A 268 6.59 21.11 9.24
CA CYS A 268 5.50 21.12 8.27
C CYS A 268 6.04 21.53 6.89
N ARG A 269 5.53 20.91 5.83
CA ARG A 269 5.86 21.33 4.45
C ARG A 269 5.20 22.66 4.09
N ASP A 270 3.94 22.80 4.50
CA ASP A 270 3.12 24.00 4.41
C ASP A 270 2.41 24.16 5.76
N GLY A 271 2.92 25.06 6.60
CA GLY A 271 2.54 25.17 7.99
C GLY A 271 2.16 26.60 8.36
N LYS A 272 1.02 26.76 9.04
CA LYS A 272 0.57 28.02 9.62
C LYS A 272 0.37 27.84 11.12
N ILE A 273 0.80 28.82 11.91
CA ILE A 273 0.57 28.85 13.36
C ILE A 273 -0.44 29.95 13.69
N GLU A 274 -1.38 29.63 14.58
CA GLU A 274 -2.31 30.56 15.20
C GLU A 274 -2.18 30.43 16.72
N TYR A 275 -1.67 31.48 17.36
CA TYR A 275 -1.59 31.55 18.82
C TYR A 275 -2.90 32.05 19.40
N VAL A 276 -3.35 31.41 20.48
CA VAL A 276 -4.60 31.71 21.18
C VAL A 276 -4.24 32.17 22.59
N ALA A 277 -4.21 33.51 22.75
CA ALA A 277 -4.00 34.15 24.04
C ALA A 277 -5.09 33.75 25.04
N ASN A 278 -4.74 33.66 26.33
CA ASN A 278 -5.66 33.25 27.41
C ASN A 278 -6.29 31.86 27.20
N SER A 279 -5.52 30.92 26.67
CA SER A 279 -5.96 29.54 26.50
C SER A 279 -4.92 28.55 27.04
N SER A 280 -5.41 27.54 27.75
CA SER A 280 -4.70 26.39 28.29
C SER A 280 -4.32 25.38 27.20
N HIS A 281 -3.96 24.16 27.63
CA HIS A 281 -3.78 23.00 26.75
C HIS A 281 -5.05 22.65 25.96
N TRP A 282 -6.22 22.96 26.51
CA TRP A 282 -7.53 22.56 25.99
C TRP A 282 -8.20 23.67 25.17
N VAL A 283 -7.53 24.14 24.12
CA VAL A 283 -7.99 25.30 23.31
C VAL A 283 -9.42 25.14 22.80
N GLN A 284 -9.78 23.92 22.41
CA GLN A 284 -11.11 23.53 21.93
C GLN A 284 -12.23 23.76 22.96
N GLN A 285 -11.89 23.82 24.25
CA GLN A 285 -12.81 24.07 25.36
C GLN A 285 -12.71 25.49 25.90
N ASP A 286 -11.51 26.07 25.98
CA ASP A 286 -11.35 27.44 26.48
C ASP A 286 -11.99 28.48 25.57
N GLN A 287 -11.81 28.32 24.26
CA GLN A 287 -12.28 29.29 23.27
C GLN A 287 -12.96 28.60 22.08
N PRO A 288 -14.15 28.01 22.29
CA PRO A 288 -14.88 27.31 21.24
C PRO A 288 -15.19 28.20 20.03
N ASP A 289 -15.30 29.52 20.20
CA ASP A 289 -15.50 30.46 19.08
C ASP A 289 -14.33 30.50 18.09
N LYS A 290 -13.13 30.07 18.50
CA LYS A 290 -11.97 29.90 17.62
C LYS A 290 -12.14 28.76 16.62
N ASN A 291 -13.25 28.01 16.66
CA ASN A 291 -13.68 27.12 15.57
C ASN A 291 -13.73 27.82 14.21
N ARG A 292 -13.92 29.16 14.19
CA ARG A 292 -13.78 29.96 12.96
C ARG A 292 -12.40 29.85 12.29
N LEU A 293 -11.32 29.63 13.05
CA LEU A 293 -9.97 29.43 12.51
C LEU A 293 -9.90 28.11 11.74
N ILE A 294 -10.46 27.05 12.33
CA ILE A 294 -10.61 25.74 11.70
C ILE A 294 -11.49 25.89 10.44
N HIS A 295 -12.63 26.57 10.56
CA HIS A 295 -13.55 26.85 9.45
C HIS A 295 -12.85 27.55 8.28
N ASN A 296 -12.23 28.71 8.54
CA ASN A 296 -11.55 29.52 7.54
C ASN A 296 -10.44 28.73 6.87
N ASN A 297 -9.61 28.02 7.65
CA ASN A 297 -8.57 27.20 7.08
C ASN A 297 -9.14 26.10 6.17
N LEU A 298 -10.26 25.48 6.53
CA LEU A 298 -10.89 24.47 5.67
C LEU A 298 -11.41 25.06 4.35
N THR A 299 -11.91 26.31 4.34
CA THR A 299 -12.44 26.98 3.13
C THR A 299 -11.38 27.68 2.27
N GLN A 300 -10.21 28.04 2.81
CA GLN A 300 -9.23 28.94 2.18
C GLN A 300 -8.45 28.41 0.94
N TYR A 301 -8.87 27.35 0.25
CA TYR A 301 -8.12 26.82 -0.92
C TYR A 301 -8.98 26.29 -2.07
N SER A 302 -10.24 26.70 -2.19
CA SER A 302 -11.13 26.09 -3.19
C SER A 302 -11.37 26.86 -4.48
N PHE A 303 -10.86 28.09 -4.71
CA PHE A 303 -11.43 28.87 -5.83
C PHE A 303 -10.53 29.40 -6.96
N LEU A 304 -9.22 29.69 -6.79
CA LEU A 304 -8.51 30.44 -7.85
C LEU A 304 -7.25 29.80 -8.45
N ILE A 305 -6.48 29.01 -7.71
CA ILE A 305 -5.24 28.41 -8.26
C ILE A 305 -5.49 27.05 -8.92
N ASN A 306 -6.56 26.35 -8.52
CA ASN A 306 -6.84 25.00 -9.00
C ASN A 306 -7.52 24.99 -10.36
N THR A 307 -8.43 25.91 -10.67
CA THR A 307 -9.22 25.87 -11.92
C THR A 307 -8.34 26.01 -13.15
N THR A 308 -7.38 26.93 -13.20
CA THR A 308 -6.53 27.12 -14.39
C THR A 308 -5.56 25.95 -14.60
N ILE A 309 -4.94 25.43 -13.54
CA ILE A 309 -4.04 24.27 -13.64
C ILE A 309 -4.83 23.00 -13.93
N ILE A 310 -5.97 22.78 -13.27
CA ILE A 310 -6.84 21.63 -13.54
C ILE A 310 -7.41 21.72 -14.95
N MET A 311 -7.82 22.90 -15.42
CA MET A 311 -8.31 23.13 -16.78
C MET A 311 -7.19 22.91 -17.79
N PHE A 312 -5.98 23.42 -17.54
CA PHE A 312 -4.81 23.14 -18.40
C PHE A 312 -4.46 21.66 -18.43
N LEU A 313 -4.44 20.97 -17.28
CA LEU A 313 -4.22 19.53 -17.20
C LEU A 313 -5.35 18.75 -17.87
N HIS A 314 -6.60 19.17 -17.74
CA HIS A 314 -7.73 18.57 -18.45
C HIS A 314 -7.60 18.77 -19.96
N LEU A 315 -7.28 19.98 -20.41
CA LEU A 315 -7.04 20.28 -21.82
C LEU A 315 -5.85 19.50 -22.36
N LEU A 316 -4.78 19.33 -21.57
CA LEU A 316 -3.63 18.50 -21.92
C LEU A 316 -4.00 17.02 -21.99
N ILE A 317 -4.75 16.49 -21.02
CA ILE A 317 -5.24 15.11 -21.04
C ILE A 317 -6.17 14.88 -22.24
N LEU A 318 -7.06 15.84 -22.53
CA LEU A 318 -7.93 15.79 -23.70
C LEU A 318 -7.10 15.83 -24.98
N ALA A 319 -6.10 16.71 -25.08
CA ALA A 319 -5.19 16.77 -26.23
C ALA A 319 -4.41 15.46 -26.41
N LEU A 320 -3.86 14.88 -25.33
CA LEU A 320 -3.15 13.60 -25.37
C LEU A 320 -4.09 12.44 -25.76
N LYS A 321 -5.33 12.43 -25.26
CA LYS A 321 -6.36 11.46 -25.67
C LYS A 321 -6.74 11.65 -27.14
N SER A 322 -6.85 12.88 -27.64
CA SER A 322 -7.12 13.18 -29.04
C SER A 322 -5.95 12.74 -29.93
N ILE A 323 -4.70 12.94 -29.50
CA ILE A 323 -3.51 12.44 -30.21
C ILE A 323 -3.53 10.91 -30.26
N PHE A 324 -3.80 10.24 -29.14
CA PHE A 324 -3.95 8.79 -29.12
C PHE A 324 -5.08 8.30 -30.06
N PHE A 325 -6.23 8.99 -30.05
CA PHE A 325 -7.35 8.70 -30.95
C PHE A 325 -6.92 8.85 -32.43
N ILE A 326 -6.21 9.92 -32.78
CA ILE A 326 -5.76 10.15 -34.15
C ILE A 326 -4.70 9.14 -34.58
N LEU A 327 -3.72 8.84 -33.73
CA LEU A 327 -2.56 8.01 -34.11
C LEU A 327 -2.83 6.51 -34.01
N VAL A 328 -3.79 6.08 -33.20
CA VAL A 328 -4.03 4.66 -32.93
C VAL A 328 -5.43 4.24 -33.40
N PHE A 329 -6.47 4.97 -32.98
CA PHE A 329 -7.85 4.58 -33.27
C PHE A 329 -8.23 4.76 -34.74
N ILE A 330 -7.83 5.87 -35.38
CA ILE A 330 -8.13 6.10 -36.80
C ILE A 330 -7.46 5.04 -37.70
N PRO A 331 -6.13 4.79 -37.62
CA PRO A 331 -5.50 3.75 -38.44
C PRO A 331 -6.07 2.37 -38.18
N TRP A 332 -6.36 2.03 -36.92
CA TRP A 332 -7.03 0.78 -36.57
C TRP A 332 -8.42 0.67 -37.21
N SER A 333 -9.24 1.71 -37.12
CA SER A 333 -10.59 1.74 -37.71
C SER A 333 -10.53 1.61 -39.23
N LEU A 334 -9.60 2.32 -39.89
CA LEU A 334 -9.37 2.20 -41.34
C LEU A 334 -8.91 0.79 -41.71
N HIS A 335 -8.07 0.15 -40.90
CA HIS A 335 -7.67 -1.25 -41.10
C HIS A 335 -8.86 -2.19 -40.98
N VAL A 336 -9.70 -2.04 -39.95
CA VAL A 336 -10.91 -2.86 -39.76
C VAL A 336 -11.88 -2.66 -40.92
N ILE A 337 -12.10 -1.41 -41.36
CA ILE A 337 -12.94 -1.09 -42.53
C ILE A 337 -12.36 -1.74 -43.79
N TYR A 338 -11.05 -1.62 -44.03
CA TYR A 338 -10.38 -2.27 -45.16
C TYR A 338 -10.55 -3.79 -45.11
N ARG A 339 -10.37 -4.44 -43.95
CA ARG A 339 -10.60 -5.88 -43.80
C ARG A 339 -12.06 -6.25 -44.02
N PHE A 340 -13.00 -5.41 -43.59
CA PHE A 340 -14.42 -5.59 -43.83
C PHE A 340 -14.76 -5.48 -45.32
N THR A 341 -14.13 -4.61 -46.10
CA THR A 341 -14.36 -4.56 -47.56
C THR A 341 -13.89 -5.84 -48.26
N GLN A 342 -12.87 -6.52 -47.73
CA GLN A 342 -12.35 -7.79 -48.28
C GLN A 342 -13.16 -9.01 -47.82
N ARG A 343 -13.51 -9.09 -46.53
CA ARG A 343 -14.08 -10.30 -45.90
C ARG A 343 -15.59 -10.21 -45.65
N LYS A 344 -16.17 -9.00 -45.72
CA LYS A 344 -17.56 -8.72 -45.32
C LYS A 344 -17.85 -9.27 -43.93
N TRP A 345 -19.05 -9.82 -43.71
CA TRP A 345 -19.47 -10.41 -42.44
C TRP A 345 -18.62 -11.59 -41.95
N ALA A 346 -17.86 -12.26 -42.84
CA ALA A 346 -16.94 -13.33 -42.43
C ALA A 346 -15.81 -12.83 -41.52
N LEU A 347 -15.53 -11.52 -41.51
CA LEU A 347 -14.57 -10.88 -40.60
C LEU A 347 -14.90 -11.12 -39.11
N PHE A 348 -16.19 -11.20 -38.79
CA PHE A 348 -16.68 -11.39 -37.42
C PHE A 348 -17.10 -12.84 -37.14
N ALA A 349 -16.96 -13.74 -38.12
CA ALA A 349 -17.27 -15.15 -37.94
C ALA A 349 -16.24 -15.78 -36.98
N LYS A 350 -16.74 -16.42 -35.92
CA LYS A 350 -15.92 -17.23 -35.02
C LYS A 350 -15.98 -18.68 -35.48
N LYS A 351 -14.86 -19.27 -35.84
CA LYS A 351 -14.77 -20.71 -36.06
C LYS A 351 -14.66 -21.43 -34.71
N GLU A 352 -15.18 -22.63 -34.66
CA GLU A 352 -14.92 -23.53 -33.55
C GLU A 352 -13.51 -24.10 -33.73
N HIS A 353 -12.64 -23.83 -32.77
CA HIS A 353 -11.29 -24.39 -32.72
C HIS A 353 -11.25 -25.47 -31.66
N LYS A 354 -10.69 -26.63 -32.01
CA LYS A 354 -10.51 -27.75 -31.08
C LYS A 354 -9.04 -27.87 -30.72
N LEU A 355 -8.77 -28.10 -29.44
CA LEU A 355 -7.42 -28.44 -28.99
C LEU A 355 -7.01 -29.76 -29.66
N PRO A 356 -5.81 -29.83 -30.26
CA PRO A 356 -5.31 -31.08 -30.83
C PRO A 356 -5.23 -32.20 -29.78
N GLU A 357 -5.57 -33.44 -30.15
CA GLU A 357 -5.66 -34.56 -29.20
C GLU A 357 -4.35 -34.79 -28.43
N LYS A 358 -3.20 -34.65 -29.09
CA LYS A 358 -1.87 -34.77 -28.48
C LYS A 358 -1.73 -33.84 -27.25
N LEU A 359 -2.30 -32.64 -27.31
CA LEU A 359 -2.22 -31.66 -26.23
C LEU A 359 -3.16 -31.95 -25.06
N THR A 360 -4.07 -32.91 -25.23
CA THR A 360 -4.99 -33.34 -24.16
C THR A 360 -4.60 -34.68 -23.56
N LYS A 361 -3.87 -35.52 -24.30
CA LYS A 361 -3.54 -36.90 -23.92
C LYS A 361 -2.07 -37.11 -23.56
N ASP A 362 -1.15 -36.37 -24.18
CA ASP A 362 0.30 -36.67 -24.08
C ASP A 362 0.95 -35.98 -22.88
N TYR A 363 0.22 -35.12 -22.17
CA TYR A 363 0.72 -34.34 -21.04
C TYR A 363 -0.17 -34.54 -19.80
N ASN A 364 0.46 -34.58 -18.63
CA ASN A 364 -0.26 -34.71 -17.37
C ASN A 364 -0.77 -33.34 -16.87
N HIS A 365 -2.05 -33.05 -17.18
CA HIS A 365 -2.74 -31.83 -16.79
C HIS A 365 -3.30 -31.91 -15.37
N ASN A 366 -3.04 -30.86 -14.58
CA ASN A 366 -3.48 -30.75 -13.20
C ASN A 366 -3.96 -29.33 -12.88
N PHE A 367 -4.60 -29.20 -11.72
CA PHE A 367 -5.04 -27.91 -11.18
C PHE A 367 -4.57 -27.75 -9.74
N VAL A 368 -4.17 -26.54 -9.40
CA VAL A 368 -3.84 -26.14 -8.02
C VAL A 368 -4.76 -25.00 -7.61
N GLN A 369 -5.39 -25.14 -6.44
CA GLN A 369 -6.20 -24.10 -5.85
C GLN A 369 -5.31 -23.19 -5.00
N LEU A 370 -5.14 -21.93 -5.42
CA LEU A 370 -4.48 -20.91 -4.62
C LEU A 370 -5.50 -20.23 -3.69
N SER A 371 -5.03 -19.29 -2.87
CA SER A 371 -5.90 -18.57 -1.92
C SER A 371 -7.07 -17.81 -2.57
N ASP A 372 -6.94 -17.33 -3.81
CA ASP A 372 -7.98 -16.55 -4.52
C ASP A 372 -8.31 -17.03 -5.93
N VAL A 373 -7.52 -17.92 -6.53
CA VAL A 373 -7.63 -18.33 -7.94
C VAL A 373 -7.25 -19.79 -8.15
N ARG A 374 -7.94 -20.50 -9.05
CA ARG A 374 -7.56 -21.84 -9.51
C ARG A 374 -6.62 -21.76 -10.73
N ILE A 375 -5.46 -22.40 -10.63
CA ILE A 375 -4.43 -22.39 -11.67
C ILE A 375 -4.30 -23.78 -12.30
N HIS A 376 -4.37 -23.83 -13.63
CA HIS A 376 -4.01 -24.99 -14.44
C HIS A 376 -2.49 -25.08 -14.62
N TYR A 377 -1.99 -26.30 -14.66
CA TYR A 377 -0.61 -26.57 -15.01
C TYR A 377 -0.43 -27.94 -15.67
N VAL A 378 0.65 -28.10 -16.41
CA VAL A 378 1.17 -29.39 -16.89
C VAL A 378 2.40 -29.77 -16.07
N GLU A 379 2.49 -31.05 -15.71
CA GLU A 379 3.52 -31.59 -14.83
C GLU A 379 4.15 -32.84 -15.40
N GLU A 380 5.48 -32.84 -15.59
CA GLU A 380 6.24 -33.98 -16.09
C GLU A 380 7.49 -34.22 -15.24
N GLY A 381 8.01 -35.44 -15.28
CA GLY A 381 9.20 -35.83 -14.54
C GLY A 381 8.94 -36.23 -13.08
N ASP A 382 10.01 -36.62 -12.38
CA ASP A 382 9.94 -37.16 -11.01
C ASP A 382 9.78 -36.02 -9.98
N LYS A 383 8.66 -36.03 -9.24
CA LYS A 383 8.30 -35.03 -8.23
C LYS A 383 9.32 -34.88 -7.09
N SER A 384 10.17 -35.88 -6.86
CA SER A 384 11.23 -35.85 -5.86
C SER A 384 12.47 -35.05 -6.29
N LYS A 385 12.57 -34.71 -7.59
CA LYS A 385 13.67 -33.92 -8.16
C LYS A 385 13.44 -32.41 -7.95
N PRO A 386 14.49 -31.58 -8.08
CA PRO A 386 14.33 -30.12 -7.99
C PRO A 386 13.28 -29.59 -8.97
N LEU A 387 12.43 -28.67 -8.49
CA LEU A 387 11.38 -28.05 -9.30
C LEU A 387 11.94 -27.04 -10.30
N LEU A 388 11.61 -27.25 -11.58
CA LEU A 388 11.79 -26.31 -12.69
C LEU A 388 10.42 -25.78 -13.12
N LEU A 389 10.12 -24.53 -12.76
CA LEU A 389 8.81 -23.91 -12.93
C LEU A 389 8.82 -22.91 -14.09
N PHE A 390 8.00 -23.16 -15.10
CA PHE A 390 7.88 -22.35 -16.31
C PHE A 390 6.64 -21.45 -16.28
N VAL A 391 6.84 -20.17 -16.58
CA VAL A 391 5.80 -19.13 -16.63
C VAL A 391 5.84 -18.45 -18.01
N HIS A 392 4.81 -18.65 -18.83
CA HIS A 392 4.69 -18.08 -20.18
C HIS A 392 4.26 -16.61 -20.16
N GLY A 393 4.25 -15.90 -21.29
CA GLY A 393 3.69 -14.54 -21.40
C GLY A 393 2.51 -14.41 -22.36
N PHE A 394 2.36 -13.26 -23.01
CA PHE A 394 1.31 -12.99 -24.00
C PHE A 394 1.86 -13.09 -25.44
N PRO A 395 1.13 -13.68 -26.40
CA PRO A 395 -0.11 -14.45 -26.26
C PRO A 395 0.20 -15.95 -26.17
N GLU A 396 0.80 -16.38 -25.07
CA GLU A 396 1.20 -17.76 -24.85
C GLU A 396 0.30 -18.49 -23.84
N PHE A 397 0.53 -19.79 -23.70
CA PHE A 397 0.04 -20.65 -22.63
C PHE A 397 1.11 -21.72 -22.35
N TRP A 398 0.88 -22.66 -21.42
CA TRP A 398 1.89 -23.65 -20.98
C TRP A 398 2.62 -24.36 -22.15
N TYR A 399 1.93 -24.58 -23.28
CA TYR A 399 2.44 -25.31 -24.45
C TYR A 399 3.60 -24.62 -25.19
N SER A 400 3.81 -23.32 -24.97
CA SER A 400 5.01 -22.63 -25.46
C SER A 400 6.31 -23.26 -24.93
N TRP A 401 6.23 -24.00 -23.83
CA TRP A 401 7.36 -24.68 -23.20
C TRP A 401 7.55 -26.14 -23.62
N ARG A 402 6.77 -26.67 -24.58
CA ARG A 402 6.79 -28.10 -24.98
C ARG A 402 8.20 -28.66 -25.22
N PHE A 403 9.09 -27.89 -25.83
CA PHE A 403 10.47 -28.32 -26.10
C PHE A 403 11.32 -28.40 -24.83
N GLN A 404 11.11 -27.47 -23.89
CA GLN A 404 11.79 -27.45 -22.60
C GLN A 404 11.23 -28.54 -21.68
N ILE A 405 9.90 -28.73 -21.64
CA ILE A 405 9.24 -29.78 -20.85
C ILE A 405 9.82 -31.14 -21.22
N ASN A 406 9.84 -31.48 -22.51
CA ASN A 406 10.33 -32.77 -23.01
C ASN A 406 11.83 -32.99 -22.75
N HIS A 407 12.61 -31.92 -22.66
CA HIS A 407 14.04 -32.01 -22.41
C HIS A 407 14.35 -32.20 -20.91
N PHE A 408 13.74 -31.37 -20.05
CA PHE A 408 14.09 -31.30 -18.62
C PHE A 408 13.33 -32.29 -17.73
N SER A 409 12.21 -32.87 -18.19
CA SER A 409 11.44 -33.87 -17.41
C SER A 409 12.26 -35.12 -17.05
N LYS A 410 13.34 -35.37 -17.78
CA LYS A 410 14.29 -36.47 -17.53
C LYS A 410 15.14 -36.27 -16.28
N THR A 411 15.34 -35.02 -15.84
CA THR A 411 16.28 -34.66 -14.77
C THR A 411 15.64 -33.85 -13.64
N HIS A 412 14.50 -33.21 -13.90
CA HIS A 412 13.82 -32.30 -12.98
C HIS A 412 12.34 -32.65 -12.84
N HIS A 413 11.75 -32.17 -11.74
CA HIS A 413 10.30 -32.04 -11.66
C HIS A 413 9.91 -30.80 -12.45
N VAL A 414 9.28 -30.98 -13.61
CA VAL A 414 8.98 -29.89 -14.53
C VAL A 414 7.51 -29.52 -14.44
N VAL A 415 7.24 -28.23 -14.18
CA VAL A 415 5.88 -27.70 -14.17
C VAL A 415 5.78 -26.48 -15.07
N ALA A 416 4.82 -26.46 -15.98
CA ALA A 416 4.46 -25.29 -16.79
C ALA A 416 3.03 -24.87 -16.47
N ILE A 417 2.85 -23.64 -16.00
CA ILE A 417 1.53 -23.13 -15.56
C ILE A 417 0.86 -22.35 -16.67
N ASP A 418 -0.48 -22.40 -16.73
CA ASP A 418 -1.25 -21.32 -17.34
C ASP A 418 -1.43 -20.23 -16.28
N GLN A 419 -0.97 -19.01 -16.55
CA GLN A 419 -1.16 -17.92 -15.57
C GLN A 419 -2.65 -17.61 -15.35
N ARG A 420 -3.00 -16.95 -14.22
CA ARG A 420 -4.37 -16.45 -14.01
C ARG A 420 -4.84 -15.68 -15.25
N GLY A 421 -6.07 -15.92 -15.70
CA GLY A 421 -6.59 -15.31 -16.92
C GLY A 421 -6.22 -16.00 -18.25
N TYR A 422 -5.31 -16.98 -18.24
CA TYR A 422 -4.90 -17.73 -19.44
C TYR A 422 -5.42 -19.15 -19.44
N GLY A 423 -5.47 -19.75 -20.63
CA GLY A 423 -5.76 -21.17 -20.86
C GLY A 423 -6.87 -21.74 -20.01
N ASP A 424 -6.59 -22.79 -19.23
CA ASP A 424 -7.58 -23.43 -18.34
C ASP A 424 -7.57 -22.89 -16.91
N SER A 425 -6.68 -21.95 -16.61
CA SER A 425 -6.72 -21.19 -15.36
C SER A 425 -7.97 -20.32 -15.27
N GLU A 426 -8.39 -20.08 -14.03
CA GLU A 426 -9.52 -19.23 -13.73
C GLU A 426 -9.27 -17.80 -14.23
N LYS A 427 -10.34 -17.20 -14.78
CA LYS A 427 -10.32 -15.88 -15.42
C LYS A 427 -11.07 -14.90 -14.54
N LYS A 428 -10.33 -14.00 -13.89
CA LYS A 428 -10.91 -12.90 -13.10
C LYS A 428 -11.27 -11.73 -14.00
N GLU A 429 -12.37 -11.05 -13.71
CA GLU A 429 -12.85 -9.94 -14.54
C GLU A 429 -12.13 -8.62 -14.23
N GLU A 430 -11.75 -8.37 -12.98
CA GLU A 430 -11.22 -7.07 -12.58
C GLU A 430 -9.75 -6.91 -12.95
N ILE A 431 -9.36 -5.72 -13.42
CA ILE A 431 -7.96 -5.40 -13.77
C ILE A 431 -7.04 -5.51 -12.54
N ASP A 432 -7.55 -5.17 -11.37
CA ASP A 432 -6.76 -5.14 -10.13
C ASP A 432 -6.37 -6.56 -9.68
N ASP A 433 -7.09 -7.60 -10.15
CA ASP A 433 -6.75 -9.03 -9.92
C ASP A 433 -5.49 -9.47 -10.67
N TYR A 434 -4.96 -8.64 -11.58
CA TYR A 434 -3.74 -8.89 -12.36
C TYR A 434 -2.58 -7.99 -11.93
N ALA A 435 -2.66 -7.38 -10.74
CA ALA A 435 -1.56 -6.63 -10.18
C ALA A 435 -0.31 -7.53 -10.01
N VAL A 436 0.87 -7.04 -10.39
CA VAL A 436 2.13 -7.82 -10.39
C VAL A 436 2.48 -8.48 -9.04
N LYS A 437 2.01 -7.92 -7.93
CA LYS A 437 2.21 -8.52 -6.60
C LYS A 437 1.36 -9.77 -6.38
N LEU A 438 0.15 -9.81 -6.95
CA LEU A 438 -0.70 -10.99 -6.94
C LEU A 438 -0.08 -12.06 -7.85
N LEU A 439 0.35 -11.68 -9.05
CA LEU A 439 1.05 -12.60 -9.96
C LEU A 439 2.32 -13.20 -9.33
N ALA A 440 3.13 -12.38 -8.64
CA ALA A 440 4.30 -12.88 -7.91
C ALA A 440 3.95 -13.74 -6.68
N LYS A 441 2.80 -13.46 -6.04
CA LYS A 441 2.27 -14.25 -4.93
C LYS A 441 1.79 -15.62 -5.41
N ASP A 442 1.19 -15.70 -6.60
CA ASP A 442 0.77 -16.96 -7.20
C ASP A 442 1.94 -17.91 -7.38
N VAL A 443 3.02 -17.43 -8.00
CA VAL A 443 4.24 -18.25 -8.19
C VAL A 443 4.74 -18.79 -6.86
N LYS A 444 4.81 -17.95 -5.82
CA LYS A 444 5.20 -18.38 -4.47
C LYS A 444 4.27 -19.46 -3.90
N GLU A 445 2.96 -19.28 -4.01
CA GLU A 445 1.97 -20.25 -3.50
C GLU A 445 2.05 -21.57 -4.26
N ILE A 446 2.18 -21.52 -5.59
CA ILE A 446 2.32 -22.69 -6.46
C ILE A 446 3.55 -23.51 -6.05
N ILE A 447 4.73 -22.88 -5.91
CA ILE A 447 5.96 -23.58 -5.49
C ILE A 447 5.73 -24.35 -4.19
N LYS A 448 5.12 -23.70 -3.20
CA LYS A 448 4.84 -24.31 -1.90
C LYS A 448 3.81 -25.44 -1.98
N LEU A 449 2.73 -25.25 -2.74
CA LEU A 449 1.65 -26.22 -2.87
C LEU A 449 2.05 -27.47 -3.67
N LEU A 450 3.03 -27.34 -4.57
CA LEU A 450 3.68 -28.48 -5.24
C LEU A 450 4.64 -29.25 -4.33
N GLY A 451 4.81 -28.83 -3.06
CA GLY A 451 5.65 -29.51 -2.07
C GLY A 451 7.12 -29.08 -2.09
N HIS A 452 7.47 -27.98 -2.75
CA HIS A 452 8.85 -27.49 -2.86
C HIS A 452 9.07 -26.23 -2.01
N GLU A 453 10.26 -26.11 -1.40
CA GLU A 453 10.65 -24.86 -0.72
C GLU A 453 11.16 -23.80 -1.70
N LYS A 454 11.79 -24.24 -2.79
CA LYS A 454 12.40 -23.39 -3.82
C LYS A 454 12.22 -24.00 -5.20
N ALA A 455 12.21 -23.15 -6.22
CA ALA A 455 12.22 -23.55 -7.61
C ALA A 455 13.33 -22.85 -8.41
N ILE A 456 13.77 -23.50 -9.48
CA ILE A 456 14.39 -22.81 -10.62
C ILE A 456 13.24 -22.21 -11.41
N LEU A 457 13.15 -20.87 -11.43
CA LEU A 457 12.05 -20.16 -12.05
C LEU A 457 12.45 -19.69 -13.44
N VAL A 458 11.65 -20.06 -14.44
CA VAL A 458 11.85 -19.72 -15.85
C VAL A 458 10.68 -18.89 -16.34
N GLY A 459 10.96 -17.72 -16.91
CA GLY A 459 9.92 -16.82 -17.42
C GLY A 459 10.23 -16.27 -18.81
N HIS A 460 9.21 -16.16 -19.65
CA HIS A 460 9.27 -15.50 -20.96
C HIS A 460 8.20 -14.41 -21.07
N ASP A 461 8.50 -13.29 -21.76
CA ASP A 461 7.60 -12.13 -21.91
C ASP A 461 6.99 -11.70 -20.54
N TRP A 462 5.67 -11.65 -20.38
CA TRP A 462 5.01 -11.34 -19.11
C TRP A 462 5.33 -12.35 -18.01
N GLY A 463 5.52 -13.62 -18.35
CA GLY A 463 6.03 -14.60 -17.40
C GLY A 463 7.45 -14.27 -16.93
N GLY A 464 8.27 -13.67 -17.78
CA GLY A 464 9.55 -13.06 -17.42
C GLY A 464 9.39 -11.88 -16.46
N ALA A 465 8.43 -10.99 -16.70
CA ALA A 465 8.13 -9.89 -15.80
C ALA A 465 7.66 -10.39 -14.42
N VAL A 466 6.79 -11.40 -14.41
CA VAL A 466 6.34 -12.07 -13.17
C VAL A 466 7.51 -12.77 -12.47
N ALA A 467 8.41 -13.40 -13.20
CA ALA A 467 9.60 -14.02 -12.63
C ALA A 467 10.55 -12.99 -11.99
N TRP A 468 10.78 -11.85 -12.65
CA TRP A 468 11.50 -10.72 -12.06
C TRP A 468 10.83 -10.24 -10.77
N PHE A 469 9.54 -9.92 -10.79
CA PHE A 469 8.83 -9.46 -9.59
C PHE A 469 8.85 -10.49 -8.45
N THR A 470 8.72 -11.78 -8.78
CA THR A 470 8.84 -12.86 -7.79
C THR A 470 10.22 -12.87 -7.15
N SER A 471 11.29 -12.75 -7.94
CA SER A 471 12.65 -12.69 -7.41
C SER A 471 12.95 -11.45 -6.55
N LEU A 472 12.26 -10.33 -6.80
CA LEU A 472 12.44 -9.07 -6.05
C LEU A 472 11.61 -9.02 -4.76
N ILE A 473 10.46 -9.70 -4.74
CA ILE A 473 9.51 -9.71 -3.62
C ILE A 473 9.75 -10.92 -2.71
N TYR A 474 9.98 -12.10 -3.29
CA TYR A 474 10.15 -13.38 -2.62
C TYR A 474 11.45 -14.09 -3.06
N PRO A 475 12.64 -13.47 -2.92
CA PRO A 475 13.90 -14.09 -3.32
C PRO A 475 14.16 -15.42 -2.62
N GLU A 476 13.53 -15.67 -1.46
CA GLU A 476 13.73 -16.89 -0.67
C GLU A 476 13.20 -18.17 -1.33
N VAL A 477 12.24 -18.06 -2.26
CA VAL A 477 11.64 -19.23 -2.93
C VAL A 477 12.29 -19.55 -4.28
N ILE A 478 13.34 -18.82 -4.66
CA ILE A 478 13.99 -18.94 -5.98
C ILE A 478 15.43 -19.42 -5.78
N SER A 479 15.77 -20.58 -6.35
CA SER A 479 17.14 -21.12 -6.30
C SER A 479 18.01 -20.54 -7.43
N LYS A 480 17.49 -20.54 -8.66
CA LYS A 480 18.07 -19.91 -9.86
C LYS A 480 16.93 -19.25 -10.66
N LEU A 481 17.25 -18.17 -11.36
CA LEU A 481 16.31 -17.43 -12.20
C LEU A 481 16.76 -17.49 -13.66
N ILE A 482 15.85 -17.80 -14.58
CA ILE A 482 16.08 -17.76 -16.03
C ILE A 482 14.99 -16.89 -16.65
N VAL A 483 15.38 -15.85 -17.38
CA VAL A 483 14.42 -14.97 -18.07
C VAL A 483 14.77 -14.88 -19.55
N MET A 484 13.76 -15.01 -20.40
CA MET A 484 13.87 -15.01 -21.85
C MET A 484 13.11 -13.81 -22.42
N ASN A 485 13.78 -12.99 -23.23
CA ASN A 485 13.18 -11.85 -23.95
C ASN A 485 12.24 -10.98 -23.10
N CYS A 486 12.62 -10.69 -21.85
CA CYS A 486 11.88 -9.77 -20.99
C CYS A 486 12.84 -9.01 -20.05
N PRO A 487 12.83 -7.66 -20.08
CA PRO A 487 13.71 -6.87 -19.22
C PRO A 487 13.29 -6.94 -17.76
N HIS A 488 14.28 -6.81 -16.89
CA HIS A 488 14.06 -6.44 -15.49
C HIS A 488 13.26 -5.13 -15.45
N PRO A 489 12.21 -5.00 -14.61
CA PRO A 489 11.31 -3.84 -14.67
C PRO A 489 12.03 -2.50 -14.41
N GLY A 490 12.99 -2.47 -13.48
CA GLY A 490 13.82 -1.28 -13.24
C GLY A 490 14.84 -0.99 -14.35
N ALA A 491 15.22 -1.99 -15.15
CA ALA A 491 16.05 -1.80 -16.34
C ALA A 491 15.20 -1.23 -17.48
N TYR A 492 13.99 -1.75 -17.66
CA TYR A 492 13.05 -1.27 -18.66
C TYR A 492 12.74 0.22 -18.49
N GLU A 493 12.50 0.70 -17.26
CA GLU A 493 12.30 2.14 -17.01
C GLU A 493 13.49 2.99 -17.46
N LYS A 494 14.72 2.51 -17.24
CA LYS A 494 15.94 3.22 -17.67
C LYS A 494 16.08 3.22 -19.19
N VAL A 495 15.80 2.09 -19.83
CA VAL A 495 15.86 1.95 -21.30
C VAL A 495 14.78 2.81 -21.97
N MET A 496 13.56 2.86 -21.43
CA MET A 496 12.48 3.71 -21.92
C MET A 496 12.83 5.21 -21.89
N VAL A 497 13.75 5.63 -21.02
CA VAL A 497 14.27 7.01 -20.98
C VAL A 497 15.47 7.19 -21.91
N ALA A 498 16.37 6.21 -21.96
CA ALA A 498 17.66 6.33 -22.65
C ALA A 498 17.63 5.95 -24.13
N VAL A 499 16.74 5.05 -24.56
CA VAL A 499 16.77 4.39 -25.87
C VAL A 499 15.50 4.70 -26.66
N LYS A 500 15.61 5.61 -27.64
CA LYS A 500 14.47 6.09 -28.44
C LYS A 500 13.79 4.98 -29.24
N SER A 501 14.55 4.02 -29.77
CA SER A 501 13.99 2.89 -30.53
C SER A 501 13.09 2.02 -29.66
N GLN A 502 13.41 1.83 -28.37
CA GLN A 502 12.56 1.08 -27.45
C GLN A 502 11.21 1.78 -27.24
N ILE A 503 11.17 3.11 -27.15
CA ILE A 503 9.91 3.87 -27.03
C ILE A 503 9.01 3.57 -28.23
N LEU A 504 9.57 3.57 -29.44
CA LEU A 504 8.83 3.26 -30.67
C LEU A 504 8.36 1.80 -30.72
N LYS A 505 9.21 0.85 -30.31
CA LYS A 505 8.84 -0.57 -30.22
C LYS A 505 7.74 -0.84 -29.20
N SER A 506 7.57 0.02 -28.20
CA SER A 506 6.61 -0.15 -27.09
C SER A 506 5.20 0.37 -27.39
N TRP A 507 4.88 0.66 -28.66
CA TRP A 507 3.56 1.18 -29.07
C TRP A 507 2.39 0.30 -28.61
N TYR A 508 2.59 -1.02 -28.61
CA TYR A 508 1.58 -2.02 -28.23
C TYR A 508 1.13 -1.87 -26.77
N MET A 509 2.03 -1.44 -25.86
CA MET A 509 1.68 -1.21 -24.46
C MET A 509 0.60 -0.12 -24.32
N GLY A 510 0.69 0.92 -25.15
CA GLY A 510 -0.33 1.98 -25.24
C GLY A 510 -1.62 1.49 -25.89
N PHE A 511 -1.51 0.72 -26.97
CA PHE A 511 -2.66 0.10 -27.63
C PHE A 511 -3.47 -0.78 -26.66
N PHE A 512 -2.81 -1.59 -25.83
CA PHE A 512 -3.48 -2.46 -24.85
C PHE A 512 -4.16 -1.72 -23.69
N GLN A 513 -3.90 -0.43 -23.49
CA GLN A 513 -4.66 0.39 -22.54
C GLN A 513 -6.05 0.79 -23.06
N ALA A 514 -6.29 0.70 -24.37
CA ALA A 514 -7.56 1.09 -24.94
C ALA A 514 -8.69 0.15 -24.46
N PRO A 515 -9.87 0.69 -24.09
CA PRO A 515 -11.04 -0.12 -23.82
C PRO A 515 -11.45 -0.90 -25.07
N TRP A 516 -11.78 -2.19 -24.92
CA TRP A 516 -12.35 -3.13 -25.91
C TRP A 516 -11.62 -3.33 -27.26
N MET A 517 -10.79 -2.38 -27.71
CA MET A 517 -10.11 -2.41 -28.99
C MET A 517 -9.10 -3.57 -29.11
N PRO A 518 -8.27 -3.85 -28.09
CA PRO A 518 -7.43 -5.05 -28.09
C PRO A 518 -8.23 -6.36 -28.14
N GLU A 519 -9.33 -6.44 -27.39
CA GLU A 519 -10.21 -7.61 -27.35
C GLU A 519 -10.87 -7.88 -28.70
N VAL A 520 -11.43 -6.84 -29.31
CA VAL A 520 -11.97 -6.92 -30.67
C VAL A 520 -10.87 -7.37 -31.63
N THR A 521 -9.70 -6.74 -31.60
CA THR A 521 -8.58 -7.07 -32.50
C THR A 521 -8.12 -8.52 -32.37
N LEU A 522 -8.08 -9.05 -31.15
CA LEU A 522 -7.70 -10.43 -30.90
C LEU A 522 -8.73 -11.41 -31.48
N GLY A 523 -10.02 -11.10 -31.39
CA GLY A 523 -11.11 -11.96 -31.88
C GLY A 523 -11.46 -11.80 -33.36
N LEU A 524 -10.94 -10.79 -34.06
CA LEU A 524 -11.25 -10.52 -35.47
C LEU A 524 -10.57 -11.51 -36.43
N ASP A 525 -11.24 -11.78 -37.55
CA ASP A 525 -10.75 -12.61 -38.66
C ASP A 525 -10.13 -13.93 -38.18
N ASP A 526 -10.89 -14.72 -37.41
CA ASP A 526 -10.45 -16.05 -37.00
C ASP A 526 -9.13 -16.05 -36.20
N TYR A 527 -9.00 -15.11 -35.27
CA TYR A 527 -7.80 -14.89 -34.44
C TYR A 527 -6.52 -14.67 -35.27
N THR A 528 -6.62 -13.96 -36.40
CA THR A 528 -5.45 -13.63 -37.26
C THR A 528 -4.34 -12.90 -36.47
N ALA A 529 -4.67 -12.19 -35.38
CA ALA A 529 -3.66 -11.57 -34.52
C ALA A 529 -2.69 -12.60 -33.89
N ILE A 530 -3.18 -13.79 -33.52
CA ILE A 530 -2.35 -14.90 -33.02
C ILE A 530 -1.46 -15.43 -34.14
N GLU A 531 -2.02 -15.62 -35.34
CA GLU A 531 -1.25 -16.03 -36.51
C GLU A 531 -0.15 -15.03 -36.84
N PHE A 532 -0.45 -13.73 -36.82
CA PHE A 532 0.54 -12.67 -37.02
C PHE A 532 1.65 -12.73 -35.97
N ALA A 533 1.30 -12.91 -34.68
CA ALA A 533 2.25 -12.95 -33.58
C ALA A 533 3.28 -14.09 -33.72
N PHE A 534 2.85 -15.27 -34.16
CA PHE A 534 3.73 -16.45 -34.23
C PHE A 534 4.27 -16.78 -35.63
N ARG A 535 3.60 -16.35 -36.72
CA ARG A 535 3.99 -16.75 -38.09
C ARG A 535 4.46 -15.62 -39.00
N SER A 536 4.17 -14.36 -38.69
CA SER A 536 4.62 -13.27 -39.56
C SER A 536 6.15 -13.23 -39.69
N ASN A 537 6.65 -12.67 -40.79
CA ASN A 537 8.10 -12.47 -40.96
C ASN A 537 8.67 -11.43 -39.98
N TYR A 538 7.81 -10.52 -39.50
CA TYR A 538 8.18 -9.44 -38.61
C TYR A 538 8.29 -9.90 -37.15
N ALA A 539 7.24 -10.53 -36.62
CA ALA A 539 7.15 -10.89 -35.20
C ALA A 539 7.19 -12.38 -34.90
N GLY A 540 6.93 -13.22 -35.90
CA GLY A 540 6.82 -14.66 -35.71
C GLY A 540 8.13 -15.38 -35.48
N ILE A 541 7.98 -16.63 -35.06
CA ILE A 541 9.03 -17.65 -34.98
C ILE A 541 9.71 -17.74 -36.35
N LYS A 542 11.02 -17.57 -36.36
CA LYS A 542 11.91 -17.62 -37.53
C LYS A 542 12.03 -19.04 -38.07
N ASN A 543 12.17 -20.03 -37.19
CA ASN A 543 12.13 -21.43 -37.60
C ASN A 543 10.69 -21.94 -37.76
N LYS A 544 10.16 -21.86 -38.97
CA LYS A 544 8.76 -22.25 -39.26
C LYS A 544 8.46 -23.73 -39.00
N GLN A 545 9.47 -24.60 -38.99
CA GLN A 545 9.26 -26.02 -38.67
C GLN A 545 8.87 -26.23 -37.20
N ASN A 546 9.24 -25.28 -36.33
CA ASN A 546 8.94 -25.37 -34.90
C ASN A 546 7.54 -24.89 -34.54
N PHE A 547 6.76 -24.38 -35.50
CA PHE A 547 5.39 -23.89 -35.28
C PHE A 547 4.46 -24.28 -36.43
N THR A 548 3.87 -25.46 -36.29
CA THR A 548 3.00 -26.13 -37.29
C THR A 548 1.58 -25.55 -37.33
N ASP A 549 0.76 -25.98 -38.30
CA ASP A 549 -0.66 -25.61 -38.37
C ASP A 549 -1.44 -26.09 -37.16
N GLU A 550 -1.12 -27.29 -36.69
CA GLU A 550 -1.69 -27.87 -35.49
C GLU A 550 -1.34 -27.04 -34.25
N ASP A 551 -0.12 -26.50 -34.17
CA ASP A 551 0.26 -25.59 -33.10
C ASP A 551 -0.57 -24.31 -33.18
N LEU A 552 -0.68 -23.67 -34.35
CA LEU A 552 -1.50 -22.46 -34.51
C LEU A 552 -2.95 -22.68 -34.04
N GLU A 553 -3.56 -23.79 -34.44
CA GLU A 553 -4.93 -24.14 -34.02
C GLU A 553 -5.04 -24.36 -32.51
N ALA A 554 -4.00 -24.87 -31.84
CA ALA A 554 -3.97 -24.94 -30.39
C ALA A 554 -4.00 -23.55 -29.73
N PHE A 555 -3.22 -22.59 -30.24
CA PHE A 555 -3.26 -21.22 -29.71
C PHE A 555 -4.63 -20.57 -29.97
N LYS A 556 -5.20 -20.72 -31.18
CA LYS A 556 -6.55 -20.22 -31.48
C LYS A 556 -7.62 -20.86 -30.59
N ALA A 557 -7.56 -22.17 -30.36
CA ALA A 557 -8.43 -22.88 -29.44
C ALA A 557 -8.33 -22.31 -28.02
N THR A 558 -7.12 -22.09 -27.52
CA THR A 558 -6.89 -21.54 -26.18
C THR A 558 -7.45 -20.12 -26.03
N PHE A 559 -7.20 -19.22 -26.97
CA PHE A 559 -7.69 -17.82 -26.91
C PHE A 559 -9.15 -17.66 -27.33
N SER A 560 -9.77 -18.70 -27.90
CA SER A 560 -11.20 -18.71 -28.21
C SER A 560 -12.10 -19.17 -27.07
N LYS A 561 -11.53 -19.68 -25.98
CA LYS A 561 -12.27 -20.06 -24.76
C LYS A 561 -13.06 -18.87 -24.20
N GLU A 562 -14.20 -19.17 -23.60
CA GLU A 562 -15.05 -18.16 -22.97
C GLU A 562 -14.27 -17.34 -21.93
N GLY A 563 -14.40 -16.02 -22.00
CA GLY A 563 -13.69 -15.08 -21.12
C GLY A 563 -12.19 -14.92 -21.38
N ALA A 564 -11.57 -15.62 -22.33
CA ALA A 564 -10.10 -15.59 -22.52
C ALA A 564 -9.56 -14.31 -23.18
N GLN A 565 -10.43 -13.43 -23.68
CA GLN A 565 -10.05 -12.30 -24.53
C GLN A 565 -9.55 -11.08 -23.75
N SER A 566 -10.18 -10.75 -22.61
CA SER A 566 -9.83 -9.56 -21.82
C SER A 566 -8.68 -9.77 -20.83
N PRO A 567 -8.62 -10.87 -20.06
CA PRO A 567 -7.62 -11.06 -19.00
C PRO A 567 -6.17 -10.85 -19.41
N PRO A 568 -5.68 -11.33 -20.58
CA PRO A 568 -4.29 -11.11 -20.97
C PRO A 568 -3.92 -9.61 -21.07
N PHE A 569 -4.87 -8.77 -21.48
CA PHE A 569 -4.65 -7.32 -21.54
C PHE A 569 -4.66 -6.66 -20.16
N HIS A 570 -5.22 -7.31 -19.13
CA HIS A 570 -5.24 -6.78 -17.77
C HIS A 570 -3.86 -6.77 -17.12
N PHE A 571 -2.93 -7.62 -17.57
CA PHE A 571 -1.51 -7.54 -17.18
C PHE A 571 -0.93 -6.18 -17.56
N TYR A 572 -1.17 -5.72 -18.80
CA TYR A 572 -0.74 -4.41 -19.28
C TYR A 572 -1.51 -3.27 -18.59
N ARG A 573 -2.84 -3.37 -18.45
CA ARG A 573 -3.67 -2.32 -17.82
C ARG A 573 -3.37 -2.18 -16.32
N GLY A 574 -2.97 -3.27 -15.68
CA GLY A 574 -2.61 -3.33 -14.27
C GLY A 574 -1.38 -2.50 -13.93
N ILE A 575 -0.38 -2.38 -14.83
CA ILE A 575 0.82 -1.56 -14.60
C ILE A 575 0.44 -0.10 -14.28
N ALA A 576 -0.48 0.48 -15.06
CA ALA A 576 -0.87 1.87 -14.93
C ALA A 576 -1.59 2.20 -13.60
N ARG A 577 -2.07 1.18 -12.89
CA ARG A 577 -2.87 1.32 -11.66
C ARG A 577 -2.07 1.14 -10.37
N GLN A 578 -0.78 0.76 -10.45
CA GLN A 578 0.04 0.48 -9.28
C GLN A 578 0.46 1.74 -8.52
N ASP A 579 0.70 1.61 -7.21
CA ASP A 579 1.32 2.67 -6.43
C ASP A 579 2.76 2.91 -6.89
N ARG A 580 2.99 4.07 -7.53
CA ARG A 580 4.28 4.42 -8.11
C ARG A 580 5.43 4.40 -7.10
N ASN A 581 5.23 4.82 -5.85
CA ASN A 581 6.34 4.85 -4.88
C ASN A 581 6.73 3.43 -4.47
N GLU A 582 5.74 2.56 -4.28
CA GLU A 582 6.00 1.17 -3.95
C GLU A 582 6.61 0.40 -5.11
N SER A 583 6.11 0.59 -6.34
CA SER A 583 6.70 0.00 -7.54
C SER A 583 8.17 0.44 -7.69
N VAL A 584 8.47 1.74 -7.55
CA VAL A 584 9.85 2.26 -7.58
C VAL A 584 10.73 1.61 -6.49
N ASN A 585 10.21 1.39 -5.30
CA ASN A 585 10.96 0.72 -4.23
C ASN A 585 11.23 -0.76 -4.51
N ILE A 586 10.35 -1.45 -5.24
CA ILE A 586 10.51 -2.87 -5.60
C ILE A 586 11.50 -3.00 -6.75
N ILE A 587 11.30 -2.24 -7.84
CA ILE A 587 12.09 -2.36 -9.07
C ILE A 587 13.53 -1.85 -8.93
N ASN A 588 13.85 -1.10 -7.87
CA ASN A 588 15.22 -0.68 -7.57
C ASN A 588 15.96 -1.65 -6.63
N ARG A 589 15.33 -2.74 -6.20
CA ARG A 589 16.03 -3.78 -5.43
C ARG A 589 16.99 -4.53 -6.35
N VAL A 590 18.10 -4.96 -5.77
CA VAL A 590 19.03 -5.88 -6.44
C VAL A 590 18.41 -7.27 -6.49
N THR A 591 18.36 -7.88 -7.67
CA THR A 591 17.92 -9.27 -7.83
C THR A 591 18.98 -10.19 -7.21
N LYS A 592 18.59 -10.92 -6.16
CA LYS A 592 19.51 -11.76 -5.37
C LYS A 592 19.84 -13.13 -5.98
N PRO A 593 18.87 -13.88 -6.55
CA PRO A 593 19.18 -15.17 -7.17
C PRO A 593 20.23 -15.03 -8.28
N SER A 594 20.97 -16.11 -8.53
CA SER A 594 21.80 -16.17 -9.74
C SER A 594 20.88 -16.18 -10.94
N THR A 595 21.15 -15.31 -11.92
CA THR A 595 20.23 -15.08 -13.03
C THR A 595 20.88 -15.37 -14.38
N LEU A 596 20.16 -16.08 -15.25
CA LEU A 596 20.46 -16.21 -16.67
C LEU A 596 19.44 -15.40 -17.47
N ILE A 597 19.93 -14.56 -18.37
CA ILE A 597 19.11 -13.80 -19.32
C ILE A 597 19.43 -14.35 -20.71
N ILE A 598 18.43 -14.92 -21.39
CA ILE A 598 18.54 -15.40 -22.77
C ILE A 598 17.78 -14.42 -23.66
N TRP A 599 18.38 -14.03 -24.79
CA TRP A 599 17.83 -12.95 -25.60
C TRP A 599 17.93 -13.23 -27.10
N GLY A 600 16.79 -13.36 -27.78
CA GLY A 600 16.73 -13.35 -29.24
C GLY A 600 16.98 -11.95 -29.81
N GLU A 601 17.93 -11.83 -30.73
CA GLU A 601 18.40 -10.53 -31.23
C GLU A 601 17.44 -9.85 -32.23
N GLU A 602 16.57 -10.63 -32.89
CA GLU A 602 15.58 -10.14 -33.86
C GLU A 602 14.21 -9.86 -33.24
N ASP A 603 14.19 -9.47 -31.96
CA ASP A 603 12.97 -9.11 -31.24
C ASP A 603 12.38 -7.78 -31.76
N PRO A 604 11.13 -7.76 -32.29
CA PRO A 604 10.52 -6.53 -32.79
C PRO A 604 9.98 -5.62 -31.66
N PHE A 605 9.83 -6.12 -30.44
CA PHE A 605 9.17 -5.47 -29.31
C PHE A 605 10.16 -4.92 -28.28
N LEU A 606 11.31 -5.56 -28.14
CA LEU A 606 12.33 -5.20 -27.16
C LEU A 606 13.70 -5.03 -27.84
N THR A 607 14.53 -4.11 -27.35
CA THR A 607 15.89 -3.90 -27.86
C THR A 607 16.92 -4.67 -27.03
N ILE A 608 18.10 -4.94 -27.58
CA ILE A 608 19.16 -5.68 -26.88
C ILE A 608 19.65 -4.96 -25.61
N GLU A 609 19.56 -3.63 -25.56
CA GLU A 609 19.91 -2.83 -24.37
C GLU A 609 19.04 -3.20 -23.16
N CYS A 610 17.83 -3.73 -23.39
CA CYS A 610 16.99 -4.28 -22.32
C CYS A 610 17.71 -5.39 -21.56
N ALA A 611 18.41 -6.30 -22.23
CA ALA A 611 19.19 -7.37 -21.60
C ALA A 611 20.40 -6.80 -20.84
N GLU A 612 21.15 -5.91 -21.48
CA GLU A 612 22.35 -5.28 -20.88
C GLU A 612 22.04 -4.51 -19.59
N TYR A 613 20.97 -3.72 -19.60
CA TYR A 613 20.54 -2.98 -18.42
C TYR A 613 20.00 -3.94 -17.35
N SER A 614 19.34 -5.02 -17.73
CA SER A 614 18.81 -6.02 -16.79
C SER A 614 19.92 -6.75 -16.03
N GLN A 615 21.03 -7.07 -16.70
CA GLN A 615 22.20 -7.67 -16.05
C GLN A 615 22.72 -6.81 -14.88
N LYS A 616 22.73 -5.48 -15.07
CA LYS A 616 23.20 -4.50 -14.07
C LYS A 616 22.30 -4.40 -12.83
N MET A 617 21.08 -4.96 -12.89
CA MET A 617 20.13 -4.99 -11.76
C MET A 617 20.28 -6.26 -10.91
N CYS A 618 21.15 -7.19 -11.30
CA CYS A 618 21.33 -8.48 -10.65
C CYS A 618 22.62 -8.51 -9.82
N LEU A 619 22.61 -9.27 -8.72
CA LEU A 619 23.81 -9.53 -7.93
C LEU A 619 24.83 -10.38 -8.72
N LYS A 620 24.32 -11.40 -9.44
CA LYS A 620 25.09 -12.26 -10.34
C LYS A 620 24.21 -12.59 -11.54
N ALA A 621 24.64 -12.19 -12.74
CA ALA A 621 23.90 -12.51 -13.96
C ALA A 621 24.81 -12.82 -15.15
N LYS A 622 24.36 -13.76 -15.99
CA LYS A 622 24.92 -14.07 -17.32
C LYS A 622 23.88 -13.69 -18.37
N VAL A 623 24.29 -12.97 -19.41
CA VAL A 623 23.46 -12.70 -20.58
C VAL A 623 23.97 -13.57 -21.73
N VAL A 624 23.07 -14.23 -22.45
CA VAL A 624 23.38 -15.00 -23.66
C VAL A 624 22.45 -14.52 -24.77
N TYR A 625 23.03 -13.99 -25.83
CA TYR A 625 22.31 -13.61 -27.04
C TYR A 625 22.21 -14.80 -27.98
N VAL A 626 21.07 -14.98 -28.63
CA VAL A 626 20.79 -16.07 -29.56
C VAL A 626 20.53 -15.48 -30.94
N PRO A 627 21.56 -15.40 -31.81
CA PRO A 627 21.45 -14.76 -33.12
C PRO A 627 20.38 -15.41 -34.00
N GLY A 628 19.69 -14.60 -34.80
CA GLY A 628 18.64 -15.08 -35.71
C GLY A 628 17.36 -15.58 -35.02
N SER A 629 17.21 -15.32 -33.72
CA SER A 629 15.98 -15.66 -32.98
C SER A 629 15.14 -14.40 -32.76
N SER A 630 13.83 -14.56 -32.89
CA SER A 630 12.81 -13.56 -32.59
C SER A 630 12.59 -13.39 -31.08
N HIS A 631 11.48 -12.74 -30.72
CA HIS A 631 10.99 -12.69 -29.35
C HIS A 631 10.81 -14.10 -28.74
N TRP A 632 10.36 -15.08 -29.54
CA TRP A 632 10.02 -16.44 -29.12
C TRP A 632 11.25 -17.36 -29.03
N VAL A 633 12.34 -16.91 -28.41
CA VAL A 633 13.66 -17.57 -28.46
C VAL A 633 13.63 -19.06 -28.09
N GLN A 634 12.83 -19.44 -27.10
CA GLN A 634 12.63 -20.82 -26.64
C GLN A 634 11.97 -21.74 -27.68
N GLN A 635 11.25 -21.16 -28.64
CA GLN A 635 10.60 -21.87 -29.75
C GLN A 635 11.40 -21.76 -31.05
N ASP A 636 12.16 -20.67 -31.24
CA ASP A 636 13.00 -20.50 -32.42
C ASP A 636 14.15 -21.50 -32.49
N LYS A 637 14.86 -21.66 -31.37
CA LYS A 637 16.04 -22.50 -31.27
C LYS A 637 16.02 -23.34 -29.98
N PRO A 638 15.05 -24.25 -29.84
CA PRO A 638 14.82 -24.97 -28.61
C PRO A 638 16.05 -25.77 -28.14
N GLU A 639 16.80 -26.41 -29.04
CA GLU A 639 17.99 -27.19 -28.69
C GLU A 639 19.11 -26.30 -28.14
N GLU A 640 19.35 -25.14 -28.77
CA GLU A 640 20.36 -24.17 -28.34
C GLU A 640 19.97 -23.58 -26.97
N VAL A 641 18.70 -23.18 -26.80
CA VAL A 641 18.18 -22.65 -25.53
C VAL A 641 18.24 -23.69 -24.43
N ASN A 642 17.85 -24.94 -24.69
CA ASN A 642 17.90 -26.02 -23.71
C ASN A 642 19.34 -26.27 -23.24
N LYS A 643 20.31 -26.28 -24.15
CA LYS A 643 21.73 -26.41 -23.80
C LYS A 643 22.21 -25.26 -22.92
N ILE A 644 21.87 -24.01 -23.28
CA ILE A 644 22.22 -22.81 -22.50
C ILE A 644 21.63 -22.87 -21.08
N MET A 645 20.38 -23.33 -20.96
CA MET A 645 19.71 -23.54 -19.68
C MET A 645 20.39 -24.65 -18.86
N GLU A 646 20.65 -25.81 -19.48
CA GLU A 646 21.30 -26.96 -18.82
C GLU A 646 22.68 -26.59 -18.25
N GLU A 647 23.51 -25.89 -19.04
CA GLU A 647 24.83 -25.40 -18.60
C GLU A 647 24.75 -24.44 -17.40
N PHE A 648 23.65 -23.71 -17.26
CA PHE A 648 23.45 -22.79 -16.14
C PHE A 648 22.81 -23.47 -14.92
N ILE A 649 22.00 -24.50 -15.14
CA ILE A 649 21.31 -25.25 -14.10
C ILE A 649 22.26 -26.20 -13.38
N ASN A 650 23.16 -26.84 -14.13
CA ASN A 650 24.29 -27.60 -13.58
C ASN A 650 25.33 -26.67 -12.93
#